data_AF-A0A382AVE5-F1
#
_entry.id   AF-A0A382AVE5-F1
#
_cell.length_a   1.000
_cell.length_b   1.000
_cell.length_c   1.000
_cell.angle_alpha   90.00
_cell.angle_beta   90.00
_cell.angle_gamma   90.00
#
_symmetry.space_group_name_H-M   'P 1'
#
loop_
_entity.id
_entity.type
_entity.pdbx_description
1 polymer ?
#
loop_
_entity_poly.entity_id
_entity_poly.type
_entity_poly.pdbx_seq_one_letter_code
_entity_poly.pdbx_strand_id
1 'polypeptide(L)'
;NSGDECDDCNGEPNGDSWVSECGCVAFDNSGDECDDCAGNPWGDSVVDDCGICNGGNFGDTDDDGICDAHDASPFGEVELNFGTTTQSSIIVEYNATVPIGGYQFRVNNVTLTGVVHSTSLDIVSFNAASGIVLATSMSGETLPMGGGTLLTLEFEPVNGGVELSLSEKIFGDADGNEMVASGPVPVIVPACSNLDNDGQCDVADEWPDCTDDGSNPYDDCGICNGGNADQDCAGICFGSAYIDNCGSCDNNPSNDCTPDCAGNWGGPDNDAETDDDIVEDDCGICGGENAAMDDCQVCFGTNSDMDECGVCFGDNTSCADCAGVPNGAAAIDECNNCVGGNTGLEACVEDCNGEWGGGLEIDGCGVCGGDNSSCADCAGVPNGDNVLDNCGICDNDPNNDCAEDCFGIPGGTAIVDDCGICNGNNLAMDACGVCFGNGSTCPDCAGIPNGDNLEDMCGTCDNDPSNDCVQDCSLVWGGTAYVDNCNVCDDNPDNDCVEDCNGVWGGIAELDACGICDGLATGPGTGDMDDCGVCFGGNYGDTDGDGICDADDLSPYGSIDLSFGVASESVISLFYDVSVPIIGYKFRVSGIDLIDVEDPSGIMEFNIADEMIFAFAPDSALSSGEGILLNIEFEPINGGGEISLSEIVFNNLNLNELSISGPASTVVPPCLNADNDGQCNVADEWPDCTDDGSNPYDECGVCNGDNSSCSDCAGVPNGDSWESDCGCVAENNSGDDCDDCNGEPNGD
;
A
#
# COMPACT_ATOMS: atom_id res chain seq x y z
N ASN A 1 48.35 -75.22 -12.36
CA ASN A 1 48.89 -73.92 -11.97
C ASN A 1 48.94 -73.10 -13.25
N SER A 2 47.93 -72.26 -13.48
CA SER A 2 47.70 -71.55 -14.76
C SER A 2 48.68 -70.39 -14.97
N GLY A 3 49.42 -69.97 -13.94
CA GLY A 3 50.37 -68.86 -14.02
C GLY A 3 49.83 -67.55 -13.45
N ASP A 4 48.55 -67.52 -13.07
CA ASP A 4 47.80 -66.30 -12.75
C ASP A 4 47.80 -65.99 -11.23
N GLU A 5 48.61 -66.69 -10.44
CA GLU A 5 48.68 -66.53 -8.97
C GLU A 5 49.33 -65.20 -8.52
N CYS A 6 49.80 -64.37 -9.46
CA CYS A 6 50.42 -63.06 -9.20
C CYS A 6 49.70 -61.91 -9.93
N ASP A 7 48.59 -62.19 -10.60
CA ASP A 7 47.83 -61.18 -11.32
C ASP A 7 46.88 -60.47 -10.36
N ASP A 8 46.69 -59.17 -10.56
CA ASP A 8 45.67 -58.41 -9.85
C ASP A 8 44.26 -58.79 -10.35
N CYS A 9 43.22 -58.21 -9.76
CA CYS A 9 41.85 -58.58 -10.13
C CYS A 9 41.42 -58.15 -11.54
N ASN A 10 42.21 -57.32 -12.24
CA ASN A 10 42.02 -56.96 -13.65
C ASN A 10 42.82 -57.90 -14.59
N GLY A 11 43.52 -58.89 -14.02
CA GLY A 11 44.37 -59.80 -14.77
C GLY A 11 45.72 -59.21 -15.15
N GLU A 12 46.17 -58.15 -14.45
CA GLU A 12 47.48 -57.53 -14.69
C GLU A 12 48.55 -58.13 -13.77
N PRO A 13 49.64 -58.73 -14.30
CA PRO A 13 50.68 -59.36 -13.49
C PRO A 13 51.43 -58.39 -12.57
N ASN A 14 51.32 -58.58 -11.25
CA ASN A 14 51.80 -57.68 -10.19
C ASN A 14 51.15 -56.29 -10.18
N GLY A 15 49.92 -56.16 -10.70
CA GLY A 15 49.10 -54.96 -10.47
C GLY A 15 48.73 -54.78 -9.00
N ASP A 16 48.28 -53.59 -8.65
CA ASP A 16 47.90 -53.19 -7.29
C ASP A 16 46.38 -53.13 -7.07
N SER A 17 45.59 -53.43 -8.11
CA SER A 17 44.12 -53.54 -8.00
C SER A 17 43.72 -54.70 -7.09
N TRP A 18 42.69 -54.53 -6.27
CA TRP A 18 42.24 -55.53 -5.31
C TRP A 18 40.74 -55.82 -5.47
N VAL A 19 40.34 -57.03 -5.07
CA VAL A 19 38.93 -57.45 -5.14
C VAL A 19 38.17 -56.87 -3.95
N SER A 20 37.30 -55.91 -4.19
CA SER A 20 36.28 -55.44 -3.25
C SER A 20 34.96 -56.19 -3.43
N GLU A 21 33.99 -55.90 -2.57
CA GLU A 21 32.62 -56.43 -2.68
C GLU A 21 31.87 -55.89 -3.92
N CYS A 22 32.39 -54.80 -4.50
CA CYS A 22 31.95 -54.16 -5.73
C CYS A 22 32.68 -54.61 -7.01
N GLY A 23 33.64 -55.53 -6.89
CA GLY A 23 34.44 -56.02 -8.00
C GLY A 23 35.89 -55.61 -7.90
N CYS A 24 36.57 -55.45 -9.03
CA CYS A 24 37.99 -55.10 -9.05
C CYS A 24 38.18 -53.59 -9.03
N VAL A 25 38.85 -53.08 -8.00
CA VAL A 25 39.07 -51.62 -7.81
C VAL A 25 40.56 -51.31 -7.63
N ALA A 26 40.96 -50.06 -7.92
CA ALA A 26 42.34 -49.61 -7.79
C ALA A 26 42.82 -49.59 -6.32
N PHE A 27 44.14 -49.56 -6.10
CA PHE A 27 44.72 -49.60 -4.75
C PHE A 27 44.33 -48.41 -3.85
N ASP A 28 44.06 -47.25 -4.44
CA ASP A 28 43.65 -46.03 -3.75
C ASP A 28 42.13 -45.88 -3.61
N ASN A 29 41.37 -46.87 -4.08
CA ASN A 29 39.93 -46.90 -4.04
C ASN A 29 39.43 -47.62 -2.77
N SER A 30 38.44 -47.05 -2.08
CA SER A 30 37.81 -47.60 -0.89
C SER A 30 37.04 -48.90 -1.15
N GLY A 31 36.61 -49.12 -2.40
CA GLY A 31 35.94 -50.34 -2.83
C GLY A 31 34.46 -50.44 -2.44
N ASP A 32 33.88 -49.31 -2.01
CA ASP A 32 32.51 -49.10 -1.54
C ASP A 32 31.62 -48.38 -2.58
N GLU A 33 32.09 -48.20 -3.82
CA GLU A 33 31.41 -47.41 -4.85
C GLU A 33 30.09 -48.04 -5.36
N CYS A 34 29.87 -49.33 -5.10
CA CYS A 34 28.60 -50.01 -5.34
C CYS A 34 27.78 -50.20 -4.06
N ASP A 35 28.31 -49.78 -2.91
CA ASP A 35 27.58 -49.88 -1.65
C ASP A 35 26.44 -48.87 -1.67
N ASP A 36 25.29 -49.32 -1.21
CA ASP A 36 24.18 -48.43 -0.89
C ASP A 36 24.52 -47.56 0.33
N CYS A 37 23.67 -46.61 0.68
CA CYS A 37 23.93 -45.73 1.83
C CYS A 37 23.99 -46.43 3.19
N ALA A 38 23.63 -47.73 3.27
CA ALA A 38 23.71 -48.54 4.47
C ALA A 38 24.98 -49.41 4.48
N GLY A 39 25.85 -49.24 3.48
CA GLY A 39 27.08 -50.01 3.32
C GLY A 39 26.83 -51.42 2.78
N ASN A 40 25.71 -51.67 2.08
CA ASN A 40 25.44 -52.95 1.44
C ASN A 40 25.83 -52.91 -0.05
N PRO A 41 26.76 -53.77 -0.50
CA PRO A 41 27.12 -53.86 -1.91
C PRO A 41 25.90 -54.19 -2.79
N TRP A 42 25.66 -53.36 -3.81
CA TRP A 42 24.54 -53.45 -4.74
C TRP A 42 23.15 -53.35 -4.09
N GLY A 43 23.08 -52.73 -2.90
CA GLY A 43 21.80 -52.41 -2.28
C GLY A 43 21.06 -51.30 -3.03
N ASP A 44 19.75 -51.22 -2.81
CA ASP A 44 18.87 -50.20 -3.35
C ASP A 44 18.58 -49.07 -2.35
N SER A 45 19.26 -49.10 -1.19
CA SER A 45 19.05 -48.08 -0.17
C SER A 45 19.62 -46.73 -0.63
N VAL A 46 18.77 -45.71 -0.64
CA VAL A 46 19.16 -44.35 -1.02
C VAL A 46 19.19 -43.44 0.20
N VAL A 47 20.13 -42.49 0.19
CA VAL A 47 20.12 -41.38 1.14
C VAL A 47 18.87 -40.57 0.82
N ASP A 48 17.96 -40.42 1.78
CA ASP A 48 16.85 -39.48 1.65
C ASP A 48 17.35 -38.03 1.73
N ASP A 49 16.47 -37.07 1.50
CA ASP A 49 16.82 -35.65 1.52
C ASP A 49 17.31 -35.18 2.92
N CYS A 50 17.10 -36.01 3.95
CA CYS A 50 17.56 -35.81 5.33
C CYS A 50 18.94 -36.41 5.64
N GLY A 51 19.61 -37.03 4.66
CA GLY A 51 20.90 -37.68 4.88
C GLY A 51 20.83 -39.08 5.52
N ILE A 52 19.62 -39.66 5.66
CA ILE A 52 19.39 -40.96 6.29
C ILE A 52 19.12 -42.02 5.23
N CYS A 53 19.74 -43.18 5.40
CA CYS A 53 19.57 -44.28 4.47
C CYS A 53 18.20 -44.94 4.61
N ASN A 54 17.37 -44.91 3.56
CA ASN A 54 15.99 -45.43 3.56
C ASN A 54 15.10 -44.89 4.69
N GLY A 55 15.22 -43.62 5.07
CA GLY A 55 14.38 -43.05 6.13
C GLY A 55 12.89 -43.00 5.76
N GLY A 56 12.56 -43.06 4.46
CA GLY A 56 11.21 -42.78 3.98
C GLY A 56 11.06 -41.27 3.79
N ASN A 57 10.38 -40.87 2.72
CA ASN A 57 10.28 -39.47 2.33
C ASN A 57 9.66 -38.62 3.47
N PHE A 58 10.45 -37.73 4.07
CA PHE A 58 9.99 -36.69 4.98
C PHE A 58 10.60 -35.40 4.46
N GLY A 59 9.78 -34.62 3.74
CA GLY A 59 10.23 -33.45 2.99
C GLY A 59 10.91 -32.38 3.84
N ASP A 60 11.25 -31.30 3.18
CA ASP A 60 11.71 -30.04 3.75
C ASP A 60 10.72 -29.01 3.21
N THR A 61 9.63 -28.80 3.94
CA THR A 61 8.47 -28.05 3.43
C THR A 61 8.76 -26.55 3.36
N ASP A 62 9.65 -26.04 4.22
CA ASP A 62 10.04 -24.63 4.26
C ASP A 62 11.42 -24.34 3.65
N ASP A 63 12.07 -25.36 3.06
CA ASP A 63 13.37 -25.31 2.38
C ASP A 63 14.51 -24.75 3.27
N ASP A 64 14.43 -24.94 4.59
CA ASP A 64 15.42 -24.42 5.55
C ASP A 64 16.66 -25.35 5.69
N GLY A 65 16.61 -26.53 5.07
CA GLY A 65 17.65 -27.56 5.09
C GLY A 65 17.55 -28.52 6.27
N ILE A 66 16.49 -28.45 7.07
CA ILE A 66 16.13 -29.36 8.15
C ILE A 66 14.87 -30.12 7.71
N CYS A 67 14.94 -31.45 7.71
CA CYS A 67 13.77 -32.23 7.36
C CYS A 67 12.63 -32.07 8.36
N ASP A 68 11.38 -32.08 7.87
CA ASP A 68 10.15 -31.86 8.66
C ASP A 68 10.07 -32.73 9.92
N ALA A 69 10.57 -33.97 9.86
CA ALA A 69 10.53 -34.92 10.98
C ALA A 69 11.48 -34.56 12.15
N HIS A 70 12.48 -33.72 11.89
CA HIS A 70 13.43 -33.21 12.87
C HIS A 70 13.37 -31.69 13.01
N ASP A 71 12.47 -31.05 12.29
CA ASP A 71 12.25 -29.63 12.37
C ASP A 71 11.17 -29.29 13.43
N ALA A 72 11.44 -28.26 14.23
CA ALA A 72 10.50 -27.70 15.18
C ALA A 72 9.53 -26.70 14.53
N SER A 73 9.85 -26.23 13.32
CA SER A 73 9.10 -25.23 12.55
C SER A 73 8.89 -25.65 11.08
N PRO A 74 8.33 -26.84 10.80
CA PRO A 74 8.27 -27.41 9.44
C PRO A 74 7.47 -26.60 8.40
N PHE A 75 6.81 -25.51 8.83
CA PHE A 75 6.08 -24.59 7.97
C PHE A 75 6.66 -23.17 8.06
N GLY A 76 7.92 -23.07 8.44
CA GLY A 76 8.63 -21.82 8.66
C GLY A 76 8.37 -21.15 10.01
N GLU A 77 9.14 -20.10 10.22
CA GLU A 77 9.23 -19.35 11.45
C GLU A 77 9.23 -17.85 11.17
N VAL A 78 8.71 -17.09 12.14
CA VAL A 78 8.67 -15.64 12.09
C VAL A 78 9.18 -15.05 13.41
N GLU A 79 10.18 -14.19 13.31
CA GLU A 79 10.68 -13.39 14.41
C GLU A 79 10.09 -11.99 14.34
N LEU A 80 9.40 -11.58 15.41
CA LEU A 80 8.84 -10.24 15.54
C LEU A 80 9.74 -9.36 16.39
N ASN A 81 9.92 -8.10 15.96
CA ASN A 81 10.66 -7.09 16.70
C ASN A 81 9.89 -5.77 16.75
N PHE A 82 10.01 -5.05 17.87
CA PHE A 82 9.54 -3.67 17.92
C PHE A 82 10.61 -2.74 17.36
N GLY A 83 10.23 -1.98 16.34
CA GLY A 83 11.07 -0.96 15.72
C GLY A 83 10.97 0.37 16.44
N THR A 84 10.83 1.45 15.67
CA THR A 84 10.72 2.80 16.23
C THR A 84 9.44 2.93 17.08
N THR A 85 9.60 3.35 18.33
CA THR A 85 8.51 3.56 19.30
C THR A 85 8.34 5.05 19.58
N THR A 86 7.10 5.54 19.52
CA THR A 86 6.71 6.89 19.91
C THR A 86 5.77 6.86 21.12
N GLN A 87 5.19 7.99 21.52
CA GLN A 87 4.23 8.07 22.62
C GLN A 87 2.83 7.53 22.24
N SER A 88 2.51 7.43 20.94
CA SER A 88 1.19 7.01 20.43
C SER A 88 1.26 6.00 19.28
N SER A 89 2.45 5.56 18.88
CA SER A 89 2.61 4.59 17.81
C SER A 89 3.85 3.72 17.96
N ILE A 90 3.78 2.51 17.42
CA ILE A 90 4.93 1.60 17.36
C ILE A 90 4.94 0.81 16.06
N ILE A 91 6.13 0.68 15.48
CA ILE A 91 6.35 -0.16 14.31
C ILE A 91 6.62 -1.60 14.76
N VAL A 92 5.86 -2.55 14.21
CA VAL A 92 6.14 -3.98 14.35
C VAL A 92 6.87 -4.43 13.09
N GLU A 93 8.08 -4.94 13.27
CA GLU A 93 8.93 -5.50 12.23
C GLU A 93 8.87 -7.02 12.31
N TYR A 94 9.00 -7.69 11.17
CA TYR A 94 9.06 -9.15 11.08
C TYR A 94 10.33 -9.57 10.34
N ASN A 95 10.77 -10.80 10.59
CA ASN A 95 11.72 -11.52 9.76
C ASN A 95 11.23 -12.96 9.65
N ALA A 96 10.80 -13.38 8.46
CA ALA A 96 10.21 -14.69 8.22
C ALA A 96 11.09 -15.57 7.33
N THR A 97 11.09 -16.88 7.55
CA THR A 97 11.79 -17.84 6.67
C THR A 97 11.00 -18.18 5.41
N VAL A 98 9.67 -18.16 5.51
CA VAL A 98 8.73 -18.36 4.40
C VAL A 98 7.78 -17.16 4.24
N PRO A 99 7.09 -17.00 3.09
CA PRO A 99 6.07 -15.97 2.92
C PRO A 99 4.90 -16.11 3.91
N ILE A 100 4.43 -15.00 4.47
CA ILE A 100 3.32 -14.98 5.43
C ILE A 100 2.00 -14.76 4.69
N GLY A 101 1.07 -15.70 4.74
CA GLY A 101 -0.28 -15.57 4.17
C GLY A 101 -1.27 -14.81 5.07
N GLY A 102 -1.03 -14.81 6.38
CA GLY A 102 -1.82 -14.05 7.33
C GLY A 102 -1.30 -14.11 8.75
N TYR A 103 -1.83 -13.26 9.63
CA TYR A 103 -1.46 -13.24 11.03
C TYR A 103 -2.59 -12.75 11.93
N GLN A 104 -2.54 -13.19 13.18
CA GLN A 104 -3.36 -12.70 14.29
C GLN A 104 -2.47 -12.52 15.52
N PHE A 105 -2.65 -11.44 16.26
CA PHE A 105 -2.07 -11.29 17.59
C PHE A 105 -2.88 -10.34 18.46
N ARG A 106 -2.74 -10.45 19.78
CA ARG A 106 -3.31 -9.51 20.76
C ARG A 106 -2.25 -8.52 21.20
N VAL A 107 -2.58 -7.23 21.14
CA VAL A 107 -1.83 -6.12 21.73
C VAL A 107 -2.32 -5.92 23.16
N ASN A 108 -1.40 -5.95 24.13
CA ASN A 108 -1.72 -5.80 25.54
C ASN A 108 -1.27 -4.43 26.09
N ASN A 109 -2.01 -3.96 27.10
CA ASN A 109 -1.72 -2.78 27.93
C ASN A 109 -1.86 -1.41 27.23
N VAL A 110 -2.32 -1.36 25.98
CA VAL A 110 -2.68 -0.12 25.27
C VAL A 110 -4.06 -0.26 24.61
N THR A 111 -4.74 0.86 24.41
CA THR A 111 -5.99 0.93 23.63
C THR A 111 -5.64 1.31 22.20
N LEU A 112 -5.93 0.43 21.23
CA LEU A 112 -5.65 0.70 19.82
C LEU A 112 -6.61 1.75 19.27
N THR A 113 -6.08 2.74 18.57
CA THR A 113 -6.85 3.76 17.83
C THR A 113 -6.79 3.52 16.32
N GLY A 114 -5.78 2.81 15.85
CA GLY A 114 -5.57 2.54 14.43
C GLY A 114 -4.50 1.49 14.18
N VAL A 115 -4.52 0.94 12.97
CA VAL A 115 -3.45 0.09 12.44
C VAL A 115 -3.14 0.55 11.03
N VAL A 116 -1.90 0.97 10.80
CA VAL A 116 -1.41 1.34 9.47
C VAL A 116 -0.54 0.21 8.97
N HIS A 117 -0.97 -0.50 7.93
CA HIS A 117 -0.18 -1.55 7.29
C HIS A 117 0.50 -1.02 6.03
N SER A 118 1.69 -1.52 5.73
CA SER A 118 2.45 -1.18 4.51
C SER A 118 2.49 -2.32 3.49
N THR A 119 1.54 -3.25 3.61
CA THR A 119 1.63 -4.59 3.04
C THR A 119 0.57 -4.88 1.99
N SER A 120 0.82 -5.93 1.18
CA SER A 120 -0.06 -6.47 0.14
C SER A 120 -1.28 -7.24 0.67
N LEU A 121 -1.30 -7.60 1.95
CA LEU A 121 -2.48 -8.19 2.60
C LEU A 121 -3.64 -7.18 2.55
N ASP A 122 -4.70 -7.56 1.87
CA ASP A 122 -5.84 -6.71 1.54
C ASP A 122 -6.95 -6.72 2.60
N ILE A 123 -6.76 -7.48 3.68
CA ILE A 123 -7.61 -7.46 4.87
C ILE A 123 -6.72 -7.17 6.07
N VAL A 124 -6.95 -6.02 6.71
CA VAL A 124 -6.34 -5.67 7.99
C VAL A 124 -7.45 -5.13 8.89
N SER A 125 -7.55 -5.71 10.08
CA SER A 125 -8.62 -5.46 11.05
C SER A 125 -8.03 -5.40 12.44
N PHE A 126 -8.59 -4.54 13.28
CA PHE A 126 -8.28 -4.52 14.71
C PHE A 126 -9.54 -4.26 15.52
N ASN A 127 -9.53 -4.70 16.77
CA ASN A 127 -10.59 -4.45 17.73
C ASN A 127 -10.02 -3.64 18.91
N ALA A 128 -10.46 -2.39 19.07
CA ALA A 128 -9.96 -1.49 20.11
C ALA A 128 -10.20 -2.02 21.54
N ALA A 129 -11.31 -2.74 21.78
CA ALA A 129 -11.70 -3.22 23.10
C ALA A 129 -10.96 -4.51 23.50
N SER A 130 -10.72 -5.41 22.54
CA SER A 130 -10.03 -6.68 22.80
C SER A 130 -8.51 -6.57 22.55
N GLY A 131 -8.06 -5.61 21.75
CA GLY A 131 -6.67 -5.47 21.32
C GLY A 131 -6.24 -6.51 20.28
N ILE A 132 -7.16 -7.29 19.72
CA ILE A 132 -6.86 -8.23 18.63
C ILE A 132 -6.58 -7.46 17.35
N VAL A 133 -5.51 -7.85 16.67
CA VAL A 133 -5.15 -7.41 15.32
C VAL A 133 -5.12 -8.67 14.44
N LEU A 134 -5.78 -8.59 13.29
CA LEU A 134 -5.87 -9.64 12.28
C LEU A 134 -5.48 -9.03 10.94
N ALA A 135 -4.64 -9.74 10.18
CA ALA A 135 -4.47 -9.46 8.76
C ALA A 135 -4.39 -10.74 7.97
N THR A 136 -4.99 -10.76 6.79
CA THR A 136 -4.94 -11.89 5.86
C THR A 136 -5.15 -11.39 4.44
N SER A 137 -5.02 -12.27 3.46
CA SER A 137 -5.43 -11.97 2.10
C SER A 137 -6.53 -12.89 1.60
N MET A 138 -7.53 -12.30 0.93
CA MET A 138 -8.53 -13.06 0.16
C MET A 138 -8.17 -13.15 -1.32
N SER A 139 -7.21 -12.37 -1.79
CA SER A 139 -6.69 -12.42 -3.17
C SER A 139 -5.49 -13.38 -3.32
N GLY A 140 -5.04 -14.00 -2.23
CA GLY A 140 -3.87 -14.89 -2.21
C GLY A 140 -2.54 -14.14 -2.14
N GLU A 141 -2.55 -12.83 -1.87
CA GLU A 141 -1.34 -12.06 -1.65
C GLU A 141 -0.66 -12.48 -0.34
N THR A 142 0.67 -12.50 -0.32
CA THR A 142 1.47 -12.87 0.85
C THR A 142 2.49 -11.78 1.17
N LEU A 143 2.94 -11.74 2.42
CA LEU A 143 4.13 -10.97 2.77
C LEU A 143 5.38 -11.74 2.32
N PRO A 144 6.37 -11.06 1.72
CA PRO A 144 7.57 -11.73 1.27
C PRO A 144 8.37 -12.33 2.43
N MET A 145 9.09 -13.42 2.18
CA MET A 145 10.08 -13.96 3.10
C MET A 145 11.20 -12.93 3.38
N GLY A 146 11.83 -13.03 4.54
CA GLY A 146 12.87 -12.13 5.03
C GLY A 146 12.33 -11.01 5.92
N GLY A 147 13.15 -9.96 6.09
CA GLY A 147 12.89 -8.86 7.02
C GLY A 147 12.09 -7.71 6.41
N GLY A 148 11.08 -7.21 7.14
CA GLY A 148 10.27 -6.06 6.72
C GLY A 148 9.44 -5.43 7.84
N THR A 149 8.70 -4.39 7.50
CA THR A 149 7.68 -3.81 8.38
C THR A 149 6.38 -4.62 8.24
N LEU A 150 5.87 -5.13 9.37
CA LEU A 150 4.60 -5.85 9.41
C LEU A 150 3.45 -4.85 9.36
N LEU A 151 3.44 -3.91 10.33
CA LEU A 151 2.47 -2.83 10.45
C LEU A 151 2.97 -1.78 11.44
N THR A 152 2.26 -0.66 11.52
CA THR A 152 2.38 0.35 12.57
C THR A 152 1.10 0.31 13.40
N LEU A 153 1.22 0.02 14.70
CA LEU A 153 0.11 0.14 15.63
C LEU A 153 0.01 1.59 16.10
N GLU A 154 -1.19 2.13 16.10
CA GLU A 154 -1.51 3.44 16.69
C GLU A 154 -2.41 3.21 17.92
N PHE A 155 -2.12 3.93 18.99
CA PHE A 155 -2.81 3.75 20.27
C PHE A 155 -2.89 5.05 21.06
N GLU A 156 -3.81 5.07 22.02
CA GLU A 156 -3.95 6.19 22.95
C GLU A 156 -2.67 6.37 23.78
N PRO A 157 -2.11 7.58 23.85
CA PRO A 157 -0.92 7.84 24.64
C PRO A 157 -1.21 7.65 26.13
N VAL A 158 -0.27 7.05 26.86
CA VAL A 158 -0.46 6.69 28.28
C VAL A 158 0.35 7.61 29.19
N ASN A 159 -0.36 8.33 30.07
CA ASN A 159 0.25 9.13 31.13
C ASN A 159 0.99 8.21 32.13
N GLY A 160 2.30 8.44 32.29
CA GLY A 160 3.19 7.58 33.09
C GLY A 160 3.88 6.43 32.33
N GLY A 161 3.55 6.24 31.05
CA GLY A 161 4.14 5.21 30.18
C GLY A 161 3.66 3.79 30.51
N VAL A 162 3.89 2.85 29.59
CA VAL A 162 3.42 1.48 29.73
C VAL A 162 4.36 0.48 29.07
N GLU A 163 4.36 -0.76 29.54
CA GLU A 163 5.04 -1.87 28.87
C GLU A 163 4.08 -2.55 27.89
N LEU A 164 4.29 -2.33 26.60
CA LEU A 164 3.49 -2.94 25.53
C LEU A 164 4.05 -4.34 25.21
N SER A 165 3.15 -5.31 25.06
CA SER A 165 3.52 -6.69 24.72
C SER A 165 2.50 -7.35 23.79
N LEU A 166 2.95 -8.28 22.95
CA LEU A 166 2.09 -9.07 22.07
C LEU A 166 1.88 -10.48 22.63
N SER A 167 0.64 -10.97 22.61
CA SER A 167 0.25 -12.33 22.99
C SER A 167 -0.65 -12.97 21.92
N GLU A 168 -1.03 -14.24 22.09
CA GLU A 168 -1.96 -14.95 21.18
C GLU A 168 -1.56 -14.83 19.69
N LYS A 169 -0.26 -14.96 19.42
CA LYS A 169 0.31 -14.84 18.08
C LYS A 169 0.04 -16.11 17.28
N ILE A 170 -0.58 -15.96 16.13
CA ILE A 170 -0.82 -17.00 15.14
C ILE A 170 -0.36 -16.41 13.80
N PHE A 171 0.51 -17.11 13.09
CA PHE A 171 0.98 -16.70 11.77
C PHE A 171 0.76 -17.88 10.83
N GLY A 172 0.27 -17.61 9.62
CA GLY A 172 0.07 -18.62 8.59
C GLY A 172 1.06 -18.41 7.44
N ASP A 173 1.59 -19.50 6.89
CA ASP A 173 2.33 -19.48 5.63
C ASP A 173 1.38 -19.20 4.44
N ALA A 174 1.89 -19.23 3.21
CA ALA A 174 1.11 -19.01 2.01
C ALA A 174 -0.01 -20.05 1.78
N ASP A 175 0.14 -21.26 2.33
CA ASP A 175 -0.79 -22.38 2.16
C ASP A 175 -1.75 -22.53 3.35
N GLY A 176 -1.62 -21.67 4.38
CA GLY A 176 -2.47 -21.64 5.57
C GLY A 176 -2.00 -22.54 6.72
N ASN A 177 -0.77 -23.06 6.68
CA ASN A 177 -0.17 -23.79 7.80
C ASN A 177 0.35 -22.83 8.88
N GLU A 178 0.24 -23.22 10.15
CA GLU A 178 0.68 -22.38 11.27
C GLU A 178 2.21 -22.34 11.37
N MET A 179 2.76 -21.13 11.31
CA MET A 179 4.18 -20.82 11.49
C MET A 179 4.56 -20.67 12.96
N VAL A 180 5.82 -20.94 13.30
CA VAL A 180 6.34 -20.70 14.65
C VAL A 180 6.67 -19.22 14.86
N ALA A 181 5.87 -18.53 15.67
CA ALA A 181 6.07 -17.10 15.97
C ALA A 181 6.87 -16.86 17.27
N SER A 182 7.94 -16.06 17.17
CA SER A 182 8.79 -15.66 18.29
C SER A 182 8.85 -14.14 18.45
N GLY A 183 9.25 -13.66 19.65
CA GLY A 183 9.25 -12.23 19.95
C GLY A 183 7.86 -11.58 19.88
N PRO A 184 7.76 -10.24 19.82
CA PRO A 184 8.79 -9.31 20.25
C PRO A 184 8.92 -9.33 21.78
N VAL A 185 10.11 -8.98 22.28
CA VAL A 185 10.29 -8.74 23.72
C VAL A 185 9.46 -7.51 24.11
N PRO A 186 8.76 -7.51 25.26
CA PRO A 186 8.01 -6.34 25.70
C PRO A 186 8.85 -5.05 25.70
N VAL A 187 8.22 -3.95 25.29
CA VAL A 187 8.89 -2.66 25.11
C VAL A 187 8.22 -1.59 25.94
N ILE A 188 9.00 -0.64 26.44
CA ILE A 188 8.49 0.48 27.21
C ILE A 188 8.09 1.58 26.22
N VAL A 189 6.79 1.85 26.15
CA VAL A 189 6.25 3.05 25.51
C VAL A 189 6.55 4.24 26.44
N PRO A 190 7.24 5.29 25.94
CA PRO A 190 7.55 6.45 26.74
C PRO A 190 6.28 7.15 27.22
N ALA A 191 6.32 7.66 28.45
CA ALA A 191 5.25 8.51 28.95
C ALA A 191 5.05 9.71 28.02
N CYS A 192 3.79 10.05 27.79
CA CYS A 192 3.41 11.31 27.18
C CYS A 192 3.77 12.49 28.12
N SER A 193 3.90 13.68 27.53
CA SER A 193 3.95 14.90 28.35
C SER A 193 2.57 15.15 28.95
N ASN A 194 2.56 15.62 30.19
CA ASN A 194 1.39 16.14 30.87
C ASN A 194 1.88 17.40 31.60
N LEU A 195 1.84 18.54 30.91
CA LEU A 195 2.45 19.78 31.38
C LEU A 195 1.62 20.43 32.50
N ASP A 196 0.30 20.35 32.40
CA ASP A 196 -0.66 21.01 33.29
C ASP A 196 -1.16 20.14 34.46
N ASN A 197 -0.78 18.87 34.49
CA ASN A 197 -1.08 17.86 35.50
C ASN A 197 -2.58 17.54 35.70
N ASP A 198 -3.37 17.62 34.63
CA ASP A 198 -4.82 17.33 34.64
C ASP A 198 -5.15 15.81 34.66
N GLY A 199 -4.24 14.98 34.16
CA GLY A 199 -4.38 13.53 34.01
C GLY A 199 -4.33 13.05 32.56
N GLN A 200 -4.49 13.93 31.58
CA GLN A 200 -4.44 13.64 30.15
C GLN A 200 -3.04 13.81 29.57
N CYS A 201 -2.84 13.43 28.32
CA CYS A 201 -1.57 13.58 27.63
C CYS A 201 -1.65 14.82 26.75
N ASP A 202 -0.67 15.73 26.79
CA ASP A 202 -0.69 17.00 26.02
C ASP A 202 -0.95 16.81 24.50
N VAL A 203 -0.60 15.63 23.96
CA VAL A 203 -0.81 15.28 22.54
C VAL A 203 -2.25 14.85 22.21
N ALA A 204 -3.02 14.45 23.21
CA ALA A 204 -4.41 14.03 23.12
C ALA A 204 -5.36 14.95 23.91
N ASP A 205 -4.80 15.94 24.60
CA ASP A 205 -5.50 16.96 25.36
C ASP A 205 -5.90 18.12 24.44
N GLU A 206 -7.14 18.58 24.58
CA GLU A 206 -7.64 19.74 23.85
C GLU A 206 -6.99 21.04 24.36
N TRP A 207 -6.61 21.10 25.65
CA TRP A 207 -6.02 22.28 26.28
C TRP A 207 -4.72 21.97 27.04
N PRO A 208 -3.65 21.56 26.32
CA PRO A 208 -2.41 21.00 26.89
C PRO A 208 -1.56 21.92 27.78
N ASP A 209 -1.98 23.18 27.94
CA ASP A 209 -1.32 24.18 28.79
C ASP A 209 -2.14 24.49 30.05
N CYS A 210 -3.26 23.78 30.26
CA CYS A 210 -4.30 24.18 31.20
C CYS A 210 -5.00 23.02 31.89
N THR A 211 -4.90 23.00 33.22
CA THR A 211 -5.64 22.03 34.01
C THR A 211 -7.14 22.21 33.84
N ASP A 212 -7.84 21.17 33.39
CA ASP A 212 -9.28 21.17 33.17
C ASP A 212 -9.97 19.87 33.65
N ASP A 213 -11.29 19.78 33.44
CA ASP A 213 -12.14 18.62 33.73
C ASP A 213 -12.95 18.12 32.50
N GLY A 214 -12.48 18.44 31.29
CA GLY A 214 -13.16 18.25 30.02
C GLY A 214 -14.02 19.46 29.59
N SER A 215 -13.88 20.61 30.25
CA SER A 215 -14.57 21.86 29.92
C SER A 215 -13.62 23.05 29.79
N ASN A 216 -13.91 23.97 28.85
CA ASN A 216 -12.98 25.03 28.44
C ASN A 216 -12.44 25.82 29.66
N PRO A 217 -11.14 25.67 30.00
CA PRO A 217 -10.54 26.23 31.21
C PRO A 217 -10.12 27.69 31.00
N TYR A 218 -10.21 28.19 29.77
CA TYR A 218 -9.93 29.59 29.46
C TYR A 218 -11.13 30.45 29.82
N ASP A 219 -10.85 31.54 30.52
CA ASP A 219 -11.85 32.58 30.77
C ASP A 219 -12.11 33.42 29.50
N ASP A 220 -12.96 34.45 29.59
CA ASP A 220 -13.33 35.30 28.46
C ASP A 220 -12.13 36.06 27.86
N CYS A 221 -10.99 36.07 28.57
CA CYS A 221 -9.74 36.68 28.17
C CYS A 221 -8.72 35.72 27.59
N GLY A 222 -9.08 34.45 27.42
CA GLY A 222 -8.14 33.44 26.97
C GLY A 222 -7.05 33.19 28.03
N ILE A 223 -7.31 33.51 29.30
CA ILE A 223 -6.40 33.17 30.40
C ILE A 223 -6.86 31.86 31.02
N CYS A 224 -5.92 30.93 31.08
CA CYS A 224 -6.06 29.66 31.76
C CYS A 224 -6.47 29.82 33.23
N ASN A 225 -7.64 29.32 33.62
CA ASN A 225 -8.16 29.37 35.00
C ASN A 225 -8.12 30.79 35.63
N GLY A 226 -8.23 31.85 34.80
CA GLY A 226 -8.04 33.25 35.20
C GLY A 226 -9.24 33.89 35.91
N GLY A 227 -10.44 33.34 35.71
CA GLY A 227 -11.66 33.82 36.35
C GLY A 227 -12.00 35.29 36.04
N ASN A 228 -11.61 35.77 34.86
CA ASN A 228 -11.76 37.15 34.38
C ASN A 228 -11.03 38.21 35.23
N ALA A 229 -10.04 37.82 36.05
CA ALA A 229 -9.24 38.78 36.81
C ALA A 229 -8.44 39.74 35.91
N ASP A 230 -8.19 39.33 34.67
CA ASP A 230 -7.49 40.09 33.64
C ASP A 230 -8.41 40.99 32.80
N GLN A 231 -9.71 40.97 33.08
CA GLN A 231 -10.64 41.98 32.58
C GLN A 231 -10.46 43.27 33.36
N ASP A 232 -10.39 44.36 32.62
CA ASP A 232 -10.55 45.69 33.16
C ASP A 232 -12.03 45.90 33.56
N CYS A 233 -12.35 46.99 34.25
CA CYS A 233 -13.71 47.19 34.76
C CYS A 233 -14.79 47.32 33.65
N ALA A 234 -14.39 47.45 32.37
CA ALA A 234 -15.27 47.52 31.21
C ALA A 234 -15.45 46.14 30.54
N GLY A 235 -14.88 45.08 31.13
CA GLY A 235 -14.90 43.73 30.57
C GLY A 235 -13.89 43.52 29.44
N ILE A 236 -12.94 44.44 29.26
CA ILE A 236 -11.91 44.32 28.22
C ILE A 236 -10.69 43.61 28.79
N CYS A 237 -10.32 42.50 28.16
CA CYS A 237 -9.16 41.69 28.52
C CYS A 237 -7.85 42.45 28.35
N PHE A 238 -7.01 42.42 29.39
CA PHE A 238 -5.79 43.22 29.52
C PHE A 238 -6.02 44.72 29.32
N GLY A 239 -7.27 45.15 29.51
CA GLY A 239 -7.62 46.54 29.44
C GLY A 239 -6.98 47.32 30.59
N SER A 240 -6.86 48.63 30.39
CA SER A 240 -6.24 49.51 31.38
C SER A 240 -7.27 50.27 32.21
N ALA A 241 -8.57 50.03 31.99
CA ALA A 241 -9.62 50.72 32.73
C ALA A 241 -9.76 50.14 34.13
N TYR A 242 -9.64 51.00 35.13
CA TYR A 242 -9.90 50.63 36.52
C TYR A 242 -11.03 51.51 37.05
N ILE A 243 -11.72 51.02 38.07
CA ILE A 243 -12.71 51.84 38.74
C ILE A 243 -11.97 52.91 39.56
N ASP A 244 -12.16 54.18 39.21
CA ASP A 244 -11.54 55.30 39.91
C ASP A 244 -12.22 55.56 41.27
N ASN A 245 -11.63 56.44 42.10
CA ASN A 245 -12.19 56.81 43.41
C ASN A 245 -13.54 57.59 43.30
N CYS A 246 -14.00 57.86 42.09
CA CYS A 246 -15.25 58.52 41.75
C CYS A 246 -16.28 57.55 41.12
N GLY A 247 -15.93 56.26 41.02
CA GLY A 247 -16.81 55.16 40.57
C GLY A 247 -16.93 55.02 39.05
N SER A 248 -16.11 55.73 38.27
CA SER A 248 -16.11 55.61 36.81
C SER A 248 -15.11 54.54 36.38
N CYS A 249 -15.52 53.73 35.40
CA CYS A 249 -14.65 52.73 34.80
C CYS A 249 -14.05 53.26 33.50
N ASP A 250 -12.84 53.78 33.57
CA ASP A 250 -12.06 54.18 32.40
C ASP A 250 -10.55 54.18 32.74
N ASN A 251 -9.70 54.51 31.77
CA ASN A 251 -8.24 54.59 31.94
C ASN A 251 -7.73 56.02 31.78
N ASN A 252 -8.62 57.01 31.90
CA ASN A 252 -8.32 58.38 31.53
C ASN A 252 -7.89 59.16 32.78
N PRO A 253 -6.58 59.45 32.94
CA PRO A 253 -6.09 60.13 34.14
C PRO A 253 -6.56 61.59 34.23
N SER A 254 -7.22 62.11 33.19
CA SER A 254 -7.69 63.50 33.12
C SER A 254 -9.09 63.71 33.68
N ASN A 255 -9.89 62.65 33.81
CA ASN A 255 -11.13 62.68 34.61
C ASN A 255 -11.00 61.89 35.92
N ASP A 256 -9.88 61.17 36.12
CA ASP A 256 -9.47 60.74 37.45
C ASP A 256 -9.48 61.95 38.40
N CYS A 257 -10.25 61.84 39.47
CA CYS A 257 -10.34 62.86 40.48
C CYS A 257 -8.95 63.09 41.10
N THR A 258 -8.36 64.29 40.98
CA THR A 258 -7.06 64.62 41.58
C THR A 258 -7.23 65.38 42.90
N PRO A 259 -6.34 65.19 43.89
CA PRO A 259 -6.34 65.99 45.10
C PRO A 259 -5.73 67.37 44.85
N ASP A 260 -6.30 68.39 45.48
CA ASP A 260 -5.72 69.74 45.48
C ASP A 260 -4.35 69.79 46.20
N CYS A 261 -3.65 70.93 46.13
CA CYS A 261 -2.38 71.16 46.85
C CYS A 261 -2.49 71.07 48.39
N ALA A 262 -3.70 70.82 48.93
CA ALA A 262 -4.00 70.59 50.35
C ALA A 262 -4.44 69.13 50.66
N GLY A 263 -4.54 68.25 49.66
CA GLY A 263 -4.81 66.82 49.81
C GLY A 263 -6.28 66.39 49.88
N ASN A 264 -7.25 67.20 49.45
CA ASN A 264 -8.66 66.80 49.39
C ASN A 264 -9.08 66.30 48.00
N TRP A 265 -9.76 65.16 47.94
CA TRP A 265 -10.20 64.51 46.69
C TRP A 265 -11.68 64.85 46.38
N GLY A 266 -11.97 65.33 45.15
CA GLY A 266 -13.33 65.35 44.57
C GLY A 266 -14.20 66.60 44.78
N GLY A 267 -13.66 67.82 44.65
CA GLY A 267 -14.45 69.06 44.62
C GLY A 267 -14.71 69.61 43.19
N PRO A 268 -15.84 70.29 42.93
CA PRO A 268 -16.08 70.97 41.65
C PRO A 268 -15.35 72.32 41.63
N ASP A 269 -14.32 72.46 40.81
CA ASP A 269 -13.65 73.75 40.60
C ASP A 269 -14.21 74.47 39.35
N ASN A 270 -15.19 75.33 39.58
CA ASN A 270 -15.42 76.53 38.77
C ASN A 270 -16.16 77.63 39.55
N ASP A 271 -15.71 77.94 40.78
CA ASP A 271 -15.98 79.25 41.35
C ASP A 271 -14.68 80.05 41.54
N ALA A 272 -14.36 80.79 40.49
CA ALA A 272 -13.51 81.95 40.61
C ALA A 272 -14.11 82.89 41.65
N GLU A 273 -13.68 82.80 42.92
CA GLU A 273 -13.47 83.87 43.92
C GLU A 273 -12.84 83.28 45.19
N THR A 274 -11.50 83.27 45.30
CA THR A 274 -10.71 83.87 46.41
C THR A 274 -9.20 83.54 46.32
N ASP A 275 -8.43 84.54 45.85
CA ASP A 275 -7.08 84.98 46.32
C ASP A 275 -6.16 84.03 47.13
N ASP A 276 -5.81 82.80 46.67
CA ASP A 276 -4.60 82.10 47.17
C ASP A 276 -4.01 80.97 46.28
N ASP A 277 -4.07 81.09 44.94
CA ASP A 277 -3.58 80.03 44.05
C ASP A 277 -2.06 80.09 43.83
N ILE A 278 -1.33 79.18 44.48
CA ILE A 278 0.04 78.81 44.12
C ILE A 278 -0.05 77.91 42.88
N VAL A 279 0.24 78.47 41.71
CA VAL A 279 0.24 77.74 40.42
C VAL A 279 1.65 77.22 40.08
N GLU A 280 1.68 76.05 39.43
CA GLU A 280 2.89 75.37 38.94
C GLU A 280 3.45 76.08 37.70
N ASP A 281 4.79 76.17 37.57
CA ASP A 281 5.47 76.72 36.39
C ASP A 281 5.73 75.67 35.29
N ASP A 282 6.29 76.07 34.14
CA ASP A 282 6.46 75.19 32.97
C ASP A 282 7.49 74.06 33.20
N CYS A 283 8.22 74.08 34.33
CA CYS A 283 9.13 73.03 34.76
C CYS A 283 8.57 72.19 35.94
N GLY A 284 7.28 72.33 36.27
CA GLY A 284 6.63 71.54 37.32
C GLY A 284 6.96 71.99 38.74
N ILE A 285 7.34 73.27 38.94
CA ILE A 285 7.61 73.82 40.26
C ILE A 285 6.56 74.86 40.64
N CYS A 286 5.84 74.60 41.73
CA CYS A 286 4.94 75.57 42.37
C CYS A 286 5.69 76.87 42.74
N GLY A 287 5.34 77.98 42.08
CA GLY A 287 5.91 79.31 42.32
C GLY A 287 7.34 79.53 41.80
N GLY A 288 7.80 78.80 40.77
CA GLY A 288 9.19 78.80 40.30
C GLY A 288 9.59 79.80 39.18
N GLU A 289 8.63 80.42 38.48
CA GLU A 289 8.85 81.36 37.36
C GLU A 289 9.91 80.92 36.31
N ASN A 290 10.02 79.62 36.00
CA ASN A 290 10.86 79.05 34.94
C ASN A 290 12.37 79.29 35.09
N ALA A 291 12.86 79.54 36.30
CA ALA A 291 14.28 79.80 36.57
C ALA A 291 15.21 78.58 36.31
N ALA A 292 14.64 77.43 35.95
CA ALA A 292 15.35 76.16 35.76
C ALA A 292 15.77 75.85 34.32
N MET A 293 15.46 76.65 33.29
CA MET A 293 15.82 76.35 31.88
C MET A 293 17.25 76.75 31.49
N ASP A 294 17.90 75.97 30.60
CA ASP A 294 19.21 76.30 29.97
C ASP A 294 19.09 76.96 28.58
N ASP A 295 20.23 77.21 27.88
CA ASP A 295 20.23 77.98 26.61
C ASP A 295 19.58 77.23 25.43
N CYS A 296 19.44 75.89 25.51
CA CYS A 296 18.63 75.11 24.56
C CYS A 296 17.18 74.90 25.05
N GLN A 297 16.73 75.66 26.08
CA GLN A 297 15.37 75.70 26.66
C GLN A 297 14.93 74.40 27.36
N VAL A 298 15.87 73.62 27.91
CA VAL A 298 15.56 72.38 28.64
C VAL A 298 15.55 72.64 30.16
N CYS A 299 14.47 72.23 30.85
CA CYS A 299 14.37 72.33 32.31
C CYS A 299 15.47 71.48 32.99
N PHE A 300 16.25 72.11 33.88
CA PHE A 300 17.41 71.58 34.60
C PHE A 300 18.60 71.10 33.73
N GLY A 301 18.75 71.62 32.51
CA GLY A 301 19.84 71.27 31.58
C GLY A 301 21.19 71.97 31.85
N THR A 302 22.26 71.49 31.20
CA THR A 302 23.62 72.08 31.28
C THR A 302 24.27 72.34 29.91
N ASN A 303 23.49 72.64 28.84
CA ASN A 303 23.99 72.84 27.47
C ASN A 303 24.78 71.64 26.88
N SER A 304 24.49 70.40 27.32
CA SER A 304 25.10 69.19 26.75
C SER A 304 24.58 68.84 25.35
N ASP A 305 23.50 69.48 24.90
CA ASP A 305 22.78 69.12 23.68
C ASP A 305 23.29 69.83 22.42
N MET A 306 24.53 70.34 22.42
CA MET A 306 25.16 70.98 21.26
C MET A 306 26.15 70.03 20.56
N ASP A 307 26.08 69.93 19.23
CA ASP A 307 26.95 69.06 18.41
C ASP A 307 28.33 69.69 18.08
N GLU A 308 29.24 68.93 17.47
CA GLU A 308 30.60 69.39 17.11
C GLU A 308 30.61 70.43 15.98
N CYS A 309 29.50 70.58 15.26
CA CYS A 309 29.28 71.67 14.29
C CYS A 309 28.66 72.93 14.96
N GLY A 310 28.29 72.88 16.25
CA GLY A 310 27.82 74.01 17.06
C GLY A 310 26.30 74.24 17.06
N VAL A 311 25.48 73.21 16.80
CA VAL A 311 24.01 73.31 16.69
C VAL A 311 23.32 72.60 17.85
N CYS A 312 22.36 73.25 18.55
CA CYS A 312 21.50 72.58 19.55
C CYS A 312 20.70 71.46 18.86
N PHE A 313 20.78 70.24 19.38
CA PHE A 313 20.20 69.00 18.85
C PHE A 313 20.67 68.62 17.43
N GLY A 314 21.88 69.03 17.04
CA GLY A 314 22.50 68.64 15.76
C GLY A 314 23.10 67.22 15.78
N ASP A 315 23.30 66.63 14.61
CA ASP A 315 23.80 65.26 14.41
C ASP A 315 25.18 65.21 13.71
N ASN A 316 25.93 66.32 13.70
CA ASN A 316 27.25 66.47 13.05
C ASN A 316 27.27 66.32 11.52
N THR A 317 26.13 66.15 10.84
CA THR A 317 26.07 65.91 9.39
C THR A 317 26.39 67.15 8.56
N SER A 318 26.11 68.33 9.10
CA SER A 318 26.23 69.60 8.37
C SER A 318 27.67 69.98 7.99
N CYS A 319 28.67 69.36 8.61
CA CYS A 319 30.07 69.66 8.39
C CYS A 319 30.96 68.45 8.02
N ALA A 320 30.38 67.29 7.65
CA ALA A 320 31.12 66.04 7.37
C ALA A 320 31.67 65.88 5.93
N ASP A 321 32.79 65.15 5.76
CA ASP A 321 33.35 64.74 4.46
C ASP A 321 32.63 63.50 3.87
N CYS A 322 33.04 62.98 2.69
CA CYS A 322 32.35 61.82 2.09
C CYS A 322 32.48 60.52 2.90
N ALA A 323 33.34 60.47 3.91
CA ALA A 323 33.47 59.36 4.85
C ALA A 323 32.72 59.61 6.17
N GLY A 324 31.90 60.67 6.23
CA GLY A 324 31.07 61.00 7.39
C GLY A 324 31.83 61.65 8.54
N VAL A 325 33.06 62.13 8.33
CA VAL A 325 33.87 62.75 9.38
C VAL A 325 33.70 64.27 9.36
N PRO A 326 33.20 64.89 10.44
CA PRO A 326 33.11 66.35 10.57
C PRO A 326 34.47 67.02 10.32
N ASN A 327 34.53 67.90 9.32
CA ASN A 327 35.71 68.60 8.81
C ASN A 327 36.82 67.68 8.23
N GLY A 328 36.46 66.52 7.69
CA GLY A 328 37.40 65.56 7.08
C GLY A 328 37.89 65.90 5.66
N ALA A 329 38.72 65.01 5.07
CA ALA A 329 39.47 65.24 3.82
C ALA A 329 39.22 64.19 2.71
N ALA A 330 38.33 63.21 2.91
CA ALA A 330 37.99 62.21 1.88
C ALA A 330 37.15 62.81 0.74
N ALA A 331 37.34 62.34 -0.50
CA ALA A 331 36.63 62.83 -1.70
C ALA A 331 36.24 61.69 -2.66
N ILE A 332 35.29 61.95 -3.56
CA ILE A 332 34.76 60.97 -4.53
C ILE A 332 35.70 60.83 -5.77
N ASP A 333 35.98 59.61 -6.24
CA ASP A 333 36.76 59.30 -7.47
C ASP A 333 35.92 59.15 -8.75
N GLU A 334 36.58 58.87 -9.89
CA GLU A 334 35.94 58.71 -11.21
C GLU A 334 35.10 57.42 -11.35
N CYS A 335 35.13 56.55 -10.33
CA CYS A 335 34.22 55.40 -10.18
C CYS A 335 33.14 55.65 -9.12
N ASN A 336 32.95 56.92 -8.70
CA ASN A 336 32.02 57.38 -7.67
C ASN A 336 32.26 56.81 -6.26
N ASN A 337 33.46 56.31 -5.96
CA ASN A 337 33.81 55.82 -4.62
C ASN A 337 34.47 56.92 -3.78
N CYS A 338 34.15 56.98 -2.48
CA CYS A 338 34.83 57.87 -1.55
C CYS A 338 36.24 57.33 -1.23
N VAL A 339 37.27 57.93 -1.83
CA VAL A 339 38.67 57.50 -1.70
C VAL A 339 39.54 58.62 -1.10
N GLY A 340 40.70 58.26 -0.55
CA GLY A 340 41.56 59.20 0.15
C GLY A 340 41.10 59.53 1.58
N GLY A 341 41.78 60.47 2.24
CA GLY A 341 41.58 60.70 3.69
C GLY A 341 41.93 59.45 4.51
N ASN A 342 41.00 59.00 5.35
CA ASN A 342 41.15 57.81 6.20
C ASN A 342 40.45 56.55 5.62
N THR A 343 39.92 56.56 4.39
CA THR A 343 39.13 55.43 3.86
C THR A 343 39.96 54.21 3.49
N GLY A 344 41.27 54.37 3.27
CA GLY A 344 42.18 53.27 2.91
C GLY A 344 41.96 52.70 1.50
N LEU A 345 41.08 53.30 0.70
CA LEU A 345 40.77 52.90 -0.67
C LEU A 345 41.62 53.69 -1.67
N GLU A 346 42.16 52.99 -2.68
CA GLU A 346 42.82 53.58 -3.86
C GLU A 346 41.83 53.67 -5.03
N ALA A 347 42.02 54.66 -5.91
CA ALA A 347 41.14 54.90 -7.05
C ALA A 347 41.23 53.80 -8.12
N CYS A 348 40.13 53.55 -8.84
CA CYS A 348 40.00 52.49 -9.87
C CYS A 348 40.88 52.70 -11.14
N VAL A 349 41.09 51.62 -11.92
CA VAL A 349 41.90 51.57 -13.18
C VAL A 349 41.12 50.97 -14.36
N GLU A 350 41.52 51.28 -15.60
CA GLU A 350 40.86 50.90 -16.88
C GLU A 350 41.28 49.50 -17.42
N ASP A 351 40.34 48.71 -17.99
CA ASP A 351 40.55 47.34 -18.51
C ASP A 351 40.92 47.24 -20.01
N CYS A 352 41.11 46.01 -20.57
CA CYS A 352 41.54 45.83 -21.97
C CYS A 352 40.51 46.28 -23.03
N ASN A 353 39.30 46.67 -22.62
CA ASN A 353 38.26 47.21 -23.48
C ASN A 353 37.90 48.68 -23.16
N GLY A 354 38.62 49.33 -22.23
CA GLY A 354 38.47 50.75 -21.92
C GLY A 354 37.44 51.07 -20.83
N GLU A 355 37.03 50.10 -19.99
CA GLU A 355 36.13 50.37 -18.86
C GLU A 355 36.90 50.56 -17.54
N TRP A 356 36.68 51.70 -16.85
CA TRP A 356 37.24 51.98 -15.53
C TRP A 356 36.61 51.08 -14.47
N GLY A 357 37.41 50.17 -13.90
CA GLY A 357 36.99 49.12 -12.98
C GLY A 357 36.63 47.77 -13.64
N GLY A 358 36.85 47.60 -14.94
CA GLY A 358 36.54 46.36 -15.68
C GLY A 358 37.57 45.22 -15.47
N GLY A 359 37.20 43.99 -15.84
CA GLY A 359 37.93 42.76 -15.49
C GLY A 359 38.36 41.86 -16.65
N LEU A 360 38.32 42.33 -17.91
CA LEU A 360 38.65 41.50 -19.08
C LEU A 360 40.16 41.36 -19.31
N GLU A 361 40.59 40.16 -19.71
CA GLU A 361 41.99 39.79 -20.03
C GLU A 361 42.12 39.20 -21.46
N ILE A 362 43.35 39.14 -21.99
CA ILE A 362 43.65 38.62 -23.35
C ILE A 362 43.87 37.09 -23.32
N ASP A 363 43.28 36.34 -24.26
CA ASP A 363 43.39 34.87 -24.38
C ASP A 363 44.67 34.35 -25.09
N GLY A 364 44.83 33.02 -25.18
CA GLY A 364 45.99 32.35 -25.74
C GLY A 364 46.13 32.43 -27.26
N CYS A 365 45.07 32.83 -27.99
CA CYS A 365 45.15 33.20 -29.41
C CYS A 365 45.32 34.74 -29.60
N GLY A 366 45.35 35.53 -28.51
CA GLY A 366 45.64 36.97 -28.52
C GLY A 366 44.43 37.90 -28.55
N VAL A 367 43.24 37.44 -28.14
CA VAL A 367 41.96 38.18 -28.19
C VAL A 367 41.50 38.58 -26.78
N CYS A 368 41.20 39.86 -26.53
CA CYS A 368 40.60 40.34 -25.26
C CYS A 368 39.22 39.68 -25.08
N GLY A 369 39.08 38.80 -24.08
CA GLY A 369 37.88 38.00 -23.79
C GLY A 369 37.63 36.74 -24.64
N GLY A 370 38.64 36.20 -25.35
CA GLY A 370 38.49 35.00 -26.20
C GLY A 370 38.56 33.63 -25.47
N ASP A 371 38.21 32.54 -26.18
CA ASP A 371 38.10 31.16 -25.65
C ASP A 371 39.08 30.13 -26.26
N ASN A 372 40.11 30.59 -26.99
CA ASN A 372 41.10 29.78 -27.72
C ASN A 372 40.59 28.92 -28.91
N SER A 373 39.31 28.96 -29.29
CA SER A 373 38.77 28.11 -30.36
C SER A 373 39.29 28.44 -31.77
N SER A 374 39.69 29.70 -31.99
CA SER A 374 40.07 30.21 -33.31
C SER A 374 41.38 29.65 -33.88
N CYS A 375 42.18 28.95 -33.07
CA CYS A 375 43.49 28.45 -33.46
C CYS A 375 43.69 26.92 -33.29
N ALA A 376 42.62 26.10 -33.23
CA ALA A 376 42.67 24.65 -32.93
C ALA A 376 42.83 23.65 -34.11
N ASP A 377 43.37 22.43 -33.86
CA ASP A 377 43.56 21.32 -34.84
C ASP A 377 42.34 20.36 -34.98
N CYS A 378 42.43 19.24 -35.74
CA CYS A 378 41.29 18.31 -35.94
C CYS A 378 40.83 17.58 -34.67
N ALA A 379 41.57 17.70 -33.56
CA ALA A 379 41.22 17.20 -32.23
C ALA A 379 40.84 18.32 -31.24
N GLY A 380 40.80 19.59 -31.68
CA GLY A 380 40.34 20.72 -30.87
C GLY A 380 41.41 21.41 -30.02
N VAL A 381 42.71 21.16 -30.25
CA VAL A 381 43.80 21.75 -29.47
C VAL A 381 44.35 23.02 -30.12
N PRO A 382 44.36 24.19 -29.45
CA PRO A 382 44.93 25.43 -29.97
C PRO A 382 46.42 25.27 -30.34
N ASN A 383 46.73 25.37 -31.63
CA ASN A 383 48.02 25.14 -32.29
C ASN A 383 48.52 23.67 -32.30
N GLY A 384 47.64 22.67 -32.45
CA GLY A 384 47.98 21.24 -32.58
C GLY A 384 48.28 20.72 -34.01
N ASP A 385 48.69 19.44 -34.14
CA ASP A 385 49.33 18.85 -35.34
C ASP A 385 48.57 17.65 -36.03
N ASN A 386 47.38 17.23 -35.56
CA ASN A 386 46.68 16.04 -36.10
C ASN A 386 45.97 16.26 -37.46
N VAL A 387 45.87 15.21 -38.32
CA VAL A 387 45.30 15.27 -39.70
C VAL A 387 44.40 14.05 -40.03
N LEU A 388 43.38 14.20 -40.88
CA LEU A 388 42.42 13.14 -41.29
C LEU A 388 42.95 12.24 -42.44
N ASP A 389 42.89 10.90 -42.31
CA ASP A 389 43.36 9.92 -43.32
C ASP A 389 42.29 9.45 -44.34
N ASN A 390 42.70 8.59 -45.30
CA ASN A 390 41.84 8.06 -46.38
C ASN A 390 40.88 6.93 -45.96
N CYS A 391 40.96 6.48 -44.70
CA CYS A 391 40.01 5.59 -44.04
C CYS A 391 39.02 6.36 -43.14
N GLY A 392 39.28 7.65 -42.90
CA GLY A 392 38.40 8.59 -42.20
C GLY A 392 38.75 8.87 -40.74
N ILE A 393 39.97 8.56 -40.28
CA ILE A 393 40.41 8.72 -38.88
C ILE A 393 41.32 9.96 -38.74
N CYS A 394 41.09 10.79 -37.69
CA CYS A 394 41.90 11.99 -37.38
C CYS A 394 42.98 11.61 -36.35
N ASP A 395 44.16 11.23 -36.85
CA ASP A 395 45.34 10.93 -36.05
C ASP A 395 46.63 11.28 -36.83
N ASN A 396 47.78 10.70 -36.47
CA ASN A 396 49.00 10.78 -37.26
C ASN A 396 49.71 9.41 -37.40
N ASP A 397 48.98 8.30 -37.23
CA ASP A 397 49.51 6.93 -37.17
C ASP A 397 49.30 6.16 -38.49
N PRO A 398 50.36 5.90 -39.27
CA PRO A 398 50.27 5.24 -40.58
C PRO A 398 50.03 3.71 -40.52
N ASN A 399 49.75 3.12 -39.36
CA ASN A 399 49.64 1.66 -39.19
C ASN A 399 48.23 1.09 -39.34
N ASN A 400 47.18 1.91 -39.46
CA ASN A 400 45.78 1.44 -39.51
C ASN A 400 45.15 1.46 -40.93
N ASP A 401 45.98 1.56 -41.98
CA ASP A 401 45.57 1.51 -43.40
C ASP A 401 45.34 0.04 -43.91
N CYS A 402 44.17 -0.33 -44.48
CA CYS A 402 43.59 -1.70 -44.77
C CYS A 402 44.31 -2.73 -45.75
N ALA A 403 43.88 -4.04 -45.81
CA ALA A 403 44.49 -5.20 -46.58
C ALA A 403 43.58 -6.07 -47.56
N GLU A 404 44.15 -6.94 -48.45
CA GLU A 404 43.54 -7.60 -49.67
C GLU A 404 43.13 -9.13 -49.65
N ASP A 405 42.29 -9.61 -50.59
CA ASP A 405 41.70 -10.99 -50.72
C ASP A 405 42.45 -12.02 -51.64
N CYS A 406 41.91 -13.26 -51.87
CA CYS A 406 42.61 -14.36 -52.59
C CYS A 406 42.77 -14.17 -54.12
N PHE A 407 42.14 -13.13 -54.69
CA PHE A 407 42.42 -12.60 -56.01
C PHE A 407 43.15 -11.24 -55.98
N GLY A 408 43.40 -10.66 -54.79
CA GLY A 408 44.21 -9.48 -54.55
C GLY A 408 43.47 -8.14 -54.55
N ILE A 409 42.29 -8.03 -53.92
CA ILE A 409 41.53 -6.75 -53.80
C ILE A 409 41.40 -6.30 -52.31
N PRO A 410 41.74 -5.05 -51.93
CA PRO A 410 41.61 -4.55 -50.55
C PRO A 410 40.15 -4.61 -50.08
N GLY A 411 39.84 -5.54 -49.18
CA GLY A 411 38.48 -5.83 -48.70
C GLY A 411 37.61 -6.81 -49.52
N GLY A 412 38.16 -7.70 -50.38
CA GLY A 412 37.39 -8.69 -51.19
C GLY A 412 37.06 -10.06 -50.54
N THR A 413 36.38 -10.99 -51.24
CA THR A 413 35.68 -12.18 -50.65
C THR A 413 35.82 -13.59 -51.31
N ALA A 414 36.73 -13.86 -52.27
CA ALA A 414 36.78 -15.17 -52.99
C ALA A 414 37.45 -16.36 -52.21
N ILE A 415 37.10 -17.65 -52.50
CA ILE A 415 37.53 -18.88 -51.74
C ILE A 415 37.67 -20.19 -52.60
N VAL A 416 38.33 -21.25 -52.08
CA VAL A 416 38.73 -22.55 -52.75
C VAL A 416 37.73 -23.72 -52.52
N ASP A 417 37.57 -24.68 -53.46
CA ASP A 417 36.67 -25.86 -53.39
C ASP A 417 37.32 -27.21 -52.96
N ASP A 418 36.51 -28.29 -52.84
CA ASP A 418 36.88 -29.62 -52.30
C ASP A 418 37.88 -30.43 -53.17
N CYS A 419 38.04 -30.07 -54.44
CA CYS A 419 39.08 -30.59 -55.32
C CYS A 419 40.31 -29.65 -55.38
N GLY A 420 40.31 -28.56 -54.59
CA GLY A 420 41.43 -27.63 -54.40
C GLY A 420 41.48 -26.45 -55.37
N ILE A 421 40.35 -26.06 -55.99
CA ILE A 421 40.28 -25.03 -57.04
C ILE A 421 39.45 -23.83 -56.58
N CYS A 422 39.98 -22.59 -56.67
CA CYS A 422 39.23 -21.35 -56.41
C CYS A 422 37.92 -21.31 -57.23
N ASN A 423 36.78 -21.40 -56.55
CA ASN A 423 35.42 -21.53 -57.11
C ASN A 423 35.20 -22.71 -58.11
N GLY A 424 35.72 -23.92 -57.85
CA GLY A 424 35.67 -25.07 -58.79
C GLY A 424 34.43 -25.99 -58.81
N ASN A 425 33.56 -25.98 -57.79
CA ASN A 425 32.31 -26.74 -57.66
C ASN A 425 32.34 -28.26 -57.98
N ASN A 426 33.45 -28.96 -57.73
CA ASN A 426 33.53 -30.44 -57.66
C ASN A 426 33.15 -31.25 -58.93
N LEU A 427 33.28 -30.68 -60.14
CA LEU A 427 32.91 -31.28 -61.43
C LEU A 427 33.75 -32.51 -61.89
N ALA A 428 34.63 -33.06 -61.05
CA ALA A 428 35.67 -34.03 -61.44
C ALA A 428 35.40 -35.51 -61.04
N MET A 429 34.16 -35.91 -60.71
CA MET A 429 33.80 -37.21 -60.11
C MET A 429 32.98 -38.15 -61.04
N ASP A 430 33.07 -39.49 -60.90
CA ASP A 430 32.34 -40.50 -61.73
C ASP A 430 31.05 -41.09 -61.09
N ALA A 431 30.33 -41.98 -61.80
CA ALA A 431 29.03 -42.54 -61.40
C ALA A 431 29.07 -43.56 -60.23
N CYS A 432 30.27 -43.99 -59.81
CA CYS A 432 30.48 -44.76 -58.58
C CYS A 432 31.03 -43.87 -57.44
N GLY A 433 31.12 -42.55 -57.65
CA GLY A 433 31.48 -41.56 -56.62
C GLY A 433 32.99 -41.33 -56.45
N VAL A 434 33.83 -41.65 -57.44
CA VAL A 434 35.30 -41.53 -57.33
C VAL A 434 35.82 -40.38 -58.20
N CYS A 435 36.66 -39.48 -57.64
CA CYS A 435 37.34 -38.43 -58.41
C CYS A 435 38.18 -39.08 -59.53
N PHE A 436 37.81 -38.83 -60.78
CA PHE A 436 38.42 -39.38 -62.01
C PHE A 436 38.27 -40.92 -62.26
N GLY A 437 37.16 -41.59 -61.86
CA GLY A 437 36.92 -43.06 -62.04
C GLY A 437 36.24 -43.55 -63.37
N ASN A 438 35.98 -44.88 -63.52
CA ASN A 438 35.37 -45.51 -64.73
C ASN A 438 34.27 -46.62 -64.54
N GLY A 439 33.69 -46.83 -63.35
CA GLY A 439 32.40 -47.56 -63.19
C GLY A 439 32.33 -49.10 -63.22
N SER A 440 33.37 -49.87 -62.88
CA SER A 440 33.41 -51.34 -63.08
C SER A 440 33.15 -52.23 -61.84
N THR A 441 32.72 -51.68 -60.71
CA THR A 441 32.82 -52.36 -59.40
C THR A 441 31.52 -52.91 -58.80
N CYS A 442 30.35 -52.94 -59.48
CA CYS A 442 29.07 -53.24 -58.80
C CYS A 442 27.87 -53.96 -59.55
N PRO A 443 27.98 -54.97 -60.44
CA PRO A 443 26.80 -55.54 -61.17
C PRO A 443 25.99 -56.73 -60.54
N ASP A 444 24.71 -56.95 -60.97
CA ASP A 444 23.71 -57.96 -60.51
C ASP A 444 23.63 -59.31 -61.31
N CYS A 445 22.67 -60.22 -61.02
CA CYS A 445 22.55 -61.54 -61.68
C CYS A 445 22.15 -61.50 -63.17
N ALA A 446 21.71 -60.33 -63.66
CA ALA A 446 21.52 -60.00 -65.08
C ALA A 446 22.69 -59.18 -65.69
N GLY A 447 23.68 -58.78 -64.88
CA GLY A 447 24.93 -58.13 -65.32
C GLY A 447 24.92 -56.58 -65.33
N ILE A 448 24.02 -55.91 -64.61
CA ILE A 448 23.88 -54.45 -64.58
C ILE A 448 24.48 -53.85 -63.30
N PRO A 449 25.41 -52.86 -63.37
CA PRO A 449 25.91 -52.12 -62.20
C PRO A 449 24.76 -51.53 -61.37
N ASN A 450 24.62 -52.01 -60.13
CA ASN A 450 23.54 -51.76 -59.17
C ASN A 450 22.14 -52.33 -59.53
N GLY A 451 22.03 -53.51 -60.18
CA GLY A 451 20.74 -54.20 -60.42
C GLY A 451 20.26 -55.14 -59.28
N ASP A 452 19.06 -55.73 -59.41
CA ASP A 452 18.25 -56.30 -58.29
C ASP A 452 17.63 -57.72 -58.46
N ASN A 453 17.95 -58.49 -59.51
CA ASN A 453 17.30 -59.82 -59.77
C ASN A 453 17.87 -61.01 -58.92
N LEU A 454 17.04 -62.03 -58.59
CA LEU A 454 17.39 -63.24 -57.79
C LEU A 454 16.70 -64.55 -58.32
N GLU A 455 17.19 -65.76 -58.00
CA GLU A 455 16.62 -67.07 -58.46
C GLU A 455 15.80 -67.79 -57.35
N ASP A 456 14.55 -68.22 -57.62
CA ASP A 456 13.59 -68.82 -56.65
C ASP A 456 13.66 -70.37 -56.52
N MET A 457 12.95 -70.95 -55.53
CA MET A 457 12.95 -72.40 -55.20
C MET A 457 12.04 -73.26 -56.10
N CYS A 458 11.37 -72.64 -57.07
CA CYS A 458 10.55 -73.26 -58.10
C CYS A 458 11.24 -73.14 -59.49
N GLY A 459 12.38 -72.43 -59.57
CA GLY A 459 13.34 -72.36 -60.68
C GLY A 459 13.31 -71.10 -61.56
N THR A 460 12.79 -69.96 -61.09
CA THR A 460 12.67 -68.72 -61.90
C THR A 460 13.64 -67.63 -61.43
N CYS A 461 14.29 -66.91 -62.36
CA CYS A 461 15.21 -65.81 -62.07
C CYS A 461 14.57 -64.46 -62.42
N ASP A 462 14.02 -63.77 -61.43
CA ASP A 462 13.41 -62.45 -61.53
C ASP A 462 13.46 -61.70 -60.17
N ASN A 463 12.71 -60.61 -60.01
CA ASN A 463 12.58 -59.90 -58.72
C ASN A 463 11.12 -59.85 -58.24
N ASP A 464 10.27 -60.79 -58.71
CA ASP A 464 8.84 -60.82 -58.46
C ASP A 464 8.47 -61.87 -57.39
N PRO A 465 8.55 -61.51 -56.09
CA PRO A 465 8.22 -62.42 -55.00
C PRO A 465 6.73 -62.82 -54.98
N SER A 466 5.89 -62.27 -55.86
CA SER A 466 4.46 -62.62 -55.91
C SER A 466 4.18 -63.97 -56.58
N ASN A 467 5.15 -64.49 -57.34
CA ASN A 467 5.03 -65.79 -57.98
C ASN A 467 5.78 -66.91 -57.24
N ASP A 468 6.43 -66.57 -56.12
CA ASP A 468 7.10 -67.50 -55.22
C ASP A 468 6.11 -68.53 -54.66
N CYS A 469 6.36 -69.82 -54.87
CA CYS A 469 5.47 -70.87 -54.40
C CYS A 469 5.57 -71.09 -52.87
N VAL A 470 4.44 -71.20 -52.15
CA VAL A 470 4.36 -71.40 -50.67
C VAL A 470 3.69 -72.72 -50.28
N GLN A 471 3.94 -73.23 -49.06
CA GLN A 471 3.32 -74.46 -48.52
C GLN A 471 1.97 -74.18 -47.84
N ASP A 472 1.00 -75.11 -47.96
CA ASP A 472 -0.26 -75.08 -47.19
C ASP A 472 -0.08 -75.60 -45.75
N CYS A 473 -1.12 -75.52 -44.90
CA CYS A 473 -1.02 -75.95 -43.48
C CYS A 473 -0.82 -77.46 -43.27
N SER A 474 -0.89 -78.25 -44.34
CA SER A 474 -0.56 -79.67 -44.40
C SER A 474 0.81 -79.95 -45.04
N LEU A 475 1.65 -78.92 -45.21
CA LEU A 475 3.02 -78.95 -45.73
C LEU A 475 3.15 -79.35 -47.22
N VAL A 476 2.15 -79.01 -48.03
CA VAL A 476 2.17 -79.24 -49.49
C VAL A 476 2.47 -77.92 -50.23
N TRP A 477 3.58 -77.85 -50.98
CA TRP A 477 3.90 -76.70 -51.84
C TRP A 477 2.79 -76.50 -52.89
N GLY A 478 2.01 -75.42 -52.78
CA GLY A 478 0.87 -75.09 -53.65
C GLY A 478 -0.49 -75.72 -53.28
N GLY A 479 -0.73 -76.14 -52.02
CA GLY A 479 -2.01 -76.71 -51.56
C GLY A 479 -3.06 -75.69 -51.08
N THR A 480 -4.27 -76.14 -50.66
CA THR A 480 -5.46 -75.28 -50.38
C THR A 480 -5.99 -75.32 -48.94
N ALA A 481 -5.42 -76.12 -48.04
CA ALA A 481 -5.86 -76.18 -46.63
C ALA A 481 -5.30 -75.00 -45.82
N TYR A 482 -6.12 -74.38 -44.95
CA TYR A 482 -5.72 -73.26 -44.11
C TYR A 482 -6.04 -73.52 -42.63
N VAL A 483 -5.34 -72.81 -41.74
CA VAL A 483 -5.58 -72.88 -40.30
C VAL A 483 -6.66 -71.85 -39.96
N ASP A 484 -7.74 -72.26 -39.30
CA ASP A 484 -8.74 -71.34 -38.75
C ASP A 484 -8.15 -70.53 -37.57
N ASN A 485 -8.85 -69.50 -37.10
CA ASN A 485 -8.33 -68.62 -36.05
C ASN A 485 -8.30 -69.28 -34.65
N CYS A 486 -8.69 -70.56 -34.54
CA CYS A 486 -8.57 -71.41 -33.36
C CYS A 486 -7.59 -72.56 -33.55
N ASN A 487 -6.69 -72.44 -34.52
CA ASN A 487 -5.61 -73.37 -34.84
C ASN A 487 -6.04 -74.75 -35.35
N VAL A 488 -7.21 -74.85 -35.99
CA VAL A 488 -7.66 -76.07 -36.67
C VAL A 488 -7.35 -75.97 -38.17
N CYS A 489 -6.52 -76.88 -38.69
CA CYS A 489 -6.15 -76.94 -40.11
C CYS A 489 -7.15 -77.83 -40.87
N ASP A 490 -8.15 -77.21 -41.51
CA ASP A 490 -9.10 -77.87 -42.40
C ASP A 490 -9.64 -76.91 -43.51
N ASP A 491 -10.68 -77.31 -44.24
CA ASP A 491 -11.30 -76.55 -45.32
C ASP A 491 -12.82 -76.34 -45.13
N ASN A 492 -13.33 -76.47 -43.90
CA ASN A 492 -14.76 -76.39 -43.57
C ASN A 492 -15.15 -75.09 -42.82
N PRO A 493 -15.66 -74.06 -43.52
CA PRO A 493 -15.94 -72.75 -42.94
C PRO A 493 -17.11 -72.69 -41.95
N ASP A 494 -17.92 -73.76 -41.85
CA ASP A 494 -19.09 -73.81 -40.96
C ASP A 494 -18.72 -74.09 -39.48
N ASN A 495 -17.49 -74.55 -39.21
CA ASN A 495 -16.99 -74.80 -37.85
C ASN A 495 -15.86 -73.87 -37.43
N ASP A 496 -15.63 -72.81 -38.19
CA ASP A 496 -14.69 -71.75 -37.82
C ASP A 496 -15.23 -71.04 -36.57
N CYS A 497 -14.37 -70.82 -35.58
CA CYS A 497 -14.73 -70.07 -34.38
C CYS A 497 -15.06 -68.61 -34.70
N VAL A 498 -15.80 -67.94 -33.82
CA VAL A 498 -16.20 -66.53 -33.95
C VAL A 498 -15.58 -65.69 -32.84
N GLU A 499 -15.28 -64.44 -33.17
CA GLU A 499 -14.58 -63.48 -32.32
C GLU A 499 -15.51 -62.83 -31.30
N ASP A 500 -15.09 -62.73 -30.03
CA ASP A 500 -15.78 -61.90 -29.03
C ASP A 500 -15.44 -60.41 -29.19
N CYS A 501 -16.07 -59.52 -28.40
CA CYS A 501 -15.85 -58.08 -28.58
C CYS A 501 -14.43 -57.58 -28.19
N ASN A 502 -13.57 -58.46 -27.65
CA ASN A 502 -12.16 -58.18 -27.35
C ASN A 502 -11.21 -58.74 -28.42
N GLY A 503 -11.73 -59.23 -29.53
CA GLY A 503 -10.89 -59.81 -30.58
C GLY A 503 -10.43 -61.24 -30.28
N VAL A 504 -11.01 -61.91 -29.28
CA VAL A 504 -10.62 -63.28 -28.91
C VAL A 504 -11.54 -64.27 -29.61
N TRP A 505 -10.96 -65.03 -30.53
CA TRP A 505 -11.63 -66.10 -31.26
C TRP A 505 -12.07 -67.23 -30.30
N GLY A 506 -13.38 -67.39 -30.13
CA GLY A 506 -14.00 -68.33 -29.18
C GLY A 506 -14.22 -67.81 -27.76
N GLY A 507 -14.09 -66.50 -27.51
CA GLY A 507 -14.28 -65.87 -26.19
C GLY A 507 -15.75 -65.64 -25.76
N ILE A 508 -15.96 -65.08 -24.55
CA ILE A 508 -17.29 -64.92 -23.91
C ILE A 508 -17.65 -63.47 -23.51
N ALA A 509 -16.83 -62.47 -23.87
CA ALA A 509 -17.04 -61.09 -23.45
C ALA A 509 -18.19 -60.40 -24.24
N GLU A 510 -18.96 -59.52 -23.57
CA GLU A 510 -20.08 -58.75 -24.14
C GLU A 510 -19.91 -57.24 -23.84
N LEU A 511 -20.55 -56.36 -24.63
CA LEU A 511 -20.49 -54.90 -24.45
C LEU A 511 -21.33 -54.41 -23.27
N ASP A 512 -20.78 -53.53 -22.45
CA ASP A 512 -21.48 -52.79 -21.39
C ASP A 512 -22.13 -51.48 -21.89
N ALA A 513 -22.66 -50.66 -20.95
CA ALA A 513 -23.33 -49.39 -21.27
C ALA A 513 -22.38 -48.26 -21.70
N CYS A 514 -21.09 -48.34 -21.36
CA CYS A 514 -20.03 -47.42 -21.77
C CYS A 514 -19.34 -47.86 -23.07
N GLY A 515 -19.70 -49.02 -23.61
CA GLY A 515 -19.13 -49.55 -24.85
C GLY A 515 -17.87 -50.39 -24.63
N ILE A 516 -17.57 -50.78 -23.39
CA ILE A 516 -16.42 -51.62 -23.02
C ILE A 516 -16.81 -53.09 -23.12
N CYS A 517 -15.89 -53.88 -23.67
CA CYS A 517 -16.03 -55.33 -23.73
C CYS A 517 -15.37 -55.97 -22.51
N ASP A 518 -16.10 -56.17 -21.42
CA ASP A 518 -15.60 -56.92 -20.26
C ASP A 518 -16.63 -57.92 -19.70
N GLY A 519 -16.16 -58.86 -18.88
CA GLY A 519 -16.92 -60.05 -18.51
C GLY A 519 -17.78 -59.94 -17.25
N LEU A 520 -18.01 -58.74 -16.68
CA LEU A 520 -18.64 -58.62 -15.36
C LEU A 520 -19.70 -57.51 -15.31
N ALA A 521 -20.94 -57.89 -15.62
CA ALA A 521 -22.10 -57.11 -15.25
C ALA A 521 -22.28 -57.04 -13.71
N THR A 522 -21.69 -56.04 -13.03
CA THR A 522 -22.10 -55.62 -11.67
C THR A 522 -21.91 -54.12 -11.37
N GLY A 523 -22.91 -53.30 -11.69
CA GLY A 523 -23.29 -52.10 -10.93
C GLY A 523 -22.49 -50.80 -11.15
N PRO A 524 -23.03 -49.64 -10.74
CA PRO A 524 -22.42 -48.33 -10.91
C PRO A 524 -21.27 -48.21 -9.92
N GLY A 525 -20.03 -48.24 -10.41
CA GLY A 525 -18.83 -48.25 -9.58
C GLY A 525 -17.66 -49.05 -10.16
N THR A 526 -17.73 -49.47 -11.42
CA THR A 526 -16.51 -49.81 -12.19
C THR A 526 -15.91 -48.50 -12.69
N GLY A 527 -14.57 -48.37 -12.66
CA GLY A 527 -13.82 -47.14 -12.94
C GLY A 527 -13.86 -46.68 -14.41
N ASP A 528 -14.97 -46.94 -15.08
CA ASP A 528 -15.21 -46.66 -16.50
C ASP A 528 -16.07 -45.39 -16.69
N MET A 529 -16.57 -44.81 -15.59
CA MET A 529 -17.37 -43.59 -15.53
C MET A 529 -16.71 -42.67 -14.48
N ASP A 530 -16.32 -41.46 -14.89
CA ASP A 530 -15.69 -40.47 -13.99
C ASP A 530 -16.72 -39.82 -13.04
N ASP A 531 -16.24 -38.96 -12.15
CA ASP A 531 -17.07 -38.27 -11.14
C ASP A 531 -18.15 -37.36 -11.79
N CYS A 532 -18.00 -37.03 -13.09
CA CYS A 532 -18.98 -36.30 -13.89
C CYS A 532 -20.00 -37.19 -14.64
N GLY A 533 -19.91 -38.51 -14.53
CA GLY A 533 -20.83 -39.41 -15.24
C GLY A 533 -20.51 -39.60 -16.74
N VAL A 534 -19.27 -39.35 -17.20
CA VAL A 534 -18.83 -39.56 -18.57
C VAL A 534 -18.03 -40.86 -18.68
N CYS A 535 -18.38 -41.71 -19.65
CA CYS A 535 -17.63 -42.94 -19.91
C CYS A 535 -16.22 -42.62 -20.45
N PHE A 536 -15.18 -43.13 -19.78
CA PHE A 536 -13.75 -42.88 -20.07
C PHE A 536 -13.31 -41.41 -20.07
N GLY A 537 -13.98 -40.54 -19.31
CA GLY A 537 -13.47 -39.20 -19.10
C GLY A 537 -12.16 -39.21 -18.30
N GLY A 538 -11.32 -38.20 -18.51
CA GLY A 538 -10.12 -38.00 -17.69
C GLY A 538 -10.50 -37.56 -16.27
N ASN A 539 -9.52 -37.41 -15.39
CA ASN A 539 -9.73 -36.75 -14.08
C ASN A 539 -10.10 -35.27 -14.30
N TYR A 540 -11.36 -35.01 -14.60
CA TYR A 540 -11.97 -33.69 -14.54
C TYR A 540 -12.93 -33.80 -13.36
N GLY A 541 -12.54 -33.29 -12.21
CA GLY A 541 -13.36 -33.35 -11.00
C GLY A 541 -14.70 -32.64 -11.18
N ASP A 542 -15.59 -32.86 -10.21
CA ASP A 542 -16.78 -32.04 -9.96
C ASP A 542 -16.60 -31.50 -8.54
N THR A 543 -15.89 -30.37 -8.44
CA THR A 543 -15.36 -29.87 -7.16
C THR A 543 -16.47 -29.28 -6.28
N ASP A 544 -17.51 -28.71 -6.86
CA ASP A 544 -18.64 -28.13 -6.12
C ASP A 544 -19.87 -29.06 -6.02
N GLY A 545 -19.88 -30.16 -6.78
CA GLY A 545 -20.89 -31.21 -6.73
C GLY A 545 -22.18 -30.87 -7.47
N ASP A 546 -22.14 -29.91 -8.41
CA ASP A 546 -23.30 -29.47 -9.18
C ASP A 546 -23.64 -30.40 -10.37
N GLY A 547 -22.75 -31.35 -10.68
CA GLY A 547 -22.88 -32.32 -11.76
C GLY A 547 -22.34 -31.85 -13.11
N ILE A 548 -21.59 -30.75 -13.16
CA ILE A 548 -20.82 -30.26 -14.30
C ILE A 548 -19.33 -30.48 -14.01
N CYS A 549 -18.57 -30.97 -14.99
CA CYS A 549 -17.13 -31.12 -14.80
C CYS A 549 -16.44 -29.76 -14.66
N ASP A 550 -15.44 -29.66 -13.78
CA ASP A 550 -14.64 -28.45 -13.54
C ASP A 550 -14.10 -27.78 -14.82
N ALA A 551 -13.80 -28.57 -15.87
CA ALA A 551 -13.30 -28.06 -17.15
C ALA A 551 -14.36 -27.37 -18.02
N ASP A 552 -15.63 -27.73 -17.82
CA ASP A 552 -16.80 -27.17 -18.52
C ASP A 552 -17.67 -26.31 -17.59
N ASP A 553 -17.35 -26.27 -16.30
CA ASP A 553 -18.02 -25.47 -15.29
C ASP A 553 -17.45 -24.04 -15.26
N LEU A 554 -18.37 -23.07 -15.26
CA LEU A 554 -18.06 -21.65 -15.12
C LEU A 554 -17.90 -21.25 -13.65
N SER A 555 -18.33 -22.09 -12.71
CA SER A 555 -18.26 -21.89 -11.27
C SER A 555 -17.71 -23.12 -10.51
N PRO A 556 -16.53 -23.66 -10.86
CA PRO A 556 -16.01 -24.95 -10.35
C PRO A 556 -15.82 -25.01 -8.83
N TYR A 557 -15.86 -23.86 -8.14
CA TYR A 557 -15.72 -23.79 -6.69
C TYR A 557 -17.03 -23.43 -5.96
N GLY A 558 -18.13 -23.32 -6.71
CA GLY A 558 -19.44 -22.87 -6.28
C GLY A 558 -19.80 -21.47 -6.76
N SER A 559 -21.08 -21.11 -6.62
CA SER A 559 -21.63 -19.81 -6.98
C SER A 559 -22.48 -19.22 -5.87
N ILE A 560 -22.54 -17.88 -5.83
CA ILE A 560 -23.39 -17.11 -4.93
C ILE A 560 -24.16 -16.03 -5.69
N ASP A 561 -25.48 -16.01 -5.50
CA ASP A 561 -26.37 -14.95 -5.96
C ASP A 561 -26.72 -14.01 -4.80
N LEU A 562 -26.45 -12.73 -4.97
CA LEU A 562 -26.73 -11.67 -4.00
C LEU A 562 -27.87 -10.77 -4.49
N SER A 563 -28.76 -10.40 -3.57
CA SER A 563 -29.84 -9.45 -3.89
C SER A 563 -30.17 -8.55 -2.71
N PHE A 564 -30.41 -7.28 -3.01
CA PHE A 564 -30.94 -6.36 -2.00
C PHE A 564 -32.43 -6.58 -1.79
N GLY A 565 -32.84 -6.50 -0.53
CA GLY A 565 -34.24 -6.37 -0.13
C GLY A 565 -34.83 -5.02 -0.49
N VAL A 566 -36.03 -4.77 0.03
CA VAL A 566 -36.64 -3.45 -0.03
C VAL A 566 -35.97 -2.57 1.02
N ALA A 567 -35.29 -1.52 0.56
CA ALA A 567 -34.69 -0.52 1.44
C ALA A 567 -35.79 0.22 2.22
N SER A 568 -35.57 0.36 3.53
CA SER A 568 -36.29 1.31 4.37
C SER A 568 -35.54 2.66 4.39
N GLU A 569 -35.92 3.57 5.31
CA GLU A 569 -35.25 4.87 5.45
C GLU A 569 -33.86 4.78 6.09
N SER A 570 -33.54 3.71 6.83
CA SER A 570 -32.25 3.53 7.53
C SER A 570 -31.71 2.10 7.56
N VAL A 571 -32.45 1.11 7.05
CA VAL A 571 -32.05 -0.30 7.06
C VAL A 571 -32.34 -0.96 5.71
N ILE A 572 -31.42 -1.79 5.23
CA ILE A 572 -31.61 -2.66 4.07
C ILE A 572 -31.06 -4.07 4.33
N SER A 573 -31.83 -5.10 4.00
CA SER A 573 -31.36 -6.49 4.09
C SER A 573 -30.67 -6.91 2.80
N LEU A 574 -29.54 -7.61 2.93
CA LEU A 574 -28.85 -8.30 1.84
C LEU A 574 -29.16 -9.80 1.93
N PHE A 575 -29.69 -10.37 0.86
CA PHE A 575 -30.01 -11.79 0.74
C PHE A 575 -28.95 -12.52 -0.06
N TYR A 576 -28.75 -13.80 0.25
CA TYR A 576 -27.87 -14.71 -0.47
C TYR A 576 -28.60 -16.00 -0.87
N ASP A 577 -28.17 -16.60 -1.98
CA ASP A 577 -28.39 -18.00 -2.34
C ASP A 577 -27.05 -18.58 -2.79
N VAL A 578 -26.53 -19.59 -2.09
CA VAL A 578 -25.17 -20.11 -2.32
C VAL A 578 -25.16 -21.62 -2.48
N SER A 579 -24.42 -22.12 -3.47
CA SER A 579 -24.35 -23.56 -3.78
C SER A 579 -23.53 -24.36 -2.75
N VAL A 580 -22.53 -23.73 -2.12
CA VAL A 580 -21.58 -24.36 -1.19
C VAL A 580 -21.44 -23.58 0.13
N PRO A 581 -21.03 -24.20 1.24
CA PRO A 581 -20.77 -23.48 2.49
C PRO A 581 -19.64 -22.46 2.34
N ILE A 582 -19.80 -21.27 2.95
CA ILE A 582 -18.79 -20.19 2.92
C ILE A 582 -18.13 -20.03 4.28
N ILE A 583 -16.82 -19.75 4.27
CA ILE A 583 -16.01 -19.49 5.48
C ILE A 583 -15.84 -17.99 5.76
N GLY A 584 -16.01 -17.16 4.74
CA GLY A 584 -15.94 -15.72 4.87
C GLY A 584 -16.24 -14.99 3.57
N TYR A 585 -16.46 -13.68 3.70
CA TYR A 585 -16.70 -12.77 2.59
C TYR A 585 -16.25 -11.36 2.92
N LYS A 586 -15.95 -10.59 1.88
CA LYS A 586 -15.82 -9.13 1.96
C LYS A 586 -16.58 -8.44 0.85
N PHE A 587 -16.99 -7.21 1.10
CA PHE A 587 -17.43 -6.28 0.08
C PHE A 587 -17.40 -4.85 0.61
N ARG A 588 -17.24 -3.90 -0.31
CA ARG A 588 -17.40 -2.48 -0.05
C ARG A 588 -18.84 -2.07 -0.27
N VAL A 589 -19.39 -1.30 0.66
CA VAL A 589 -20.67 -0.61 0.48
C VAL A 589 -20.38 0.78 -0.07
N SER A 590 -21.17 1.25 -1.04
CA SER A 590 -21.07 2.62 -1.54
C SER A 590 -22.44 3.26 -1.66
N GLY A 591 -22.48 4.58 -1.44
CA GLY A 591 -23.65 5.42 -1.66
C GLY A 591 -24.54 5.64 -0.43
N ILE A 592 -24.13 5.12 0.72
CA ILE A 592 -24.75 5.31 2.04
C ILE A 592 -23.65 5.46 3.10
N ASP A 593 -23.94 6.16 4.20
CA ASP A 593 -23.04 6.25 5.35
C ASP A 593 -23.41 5.15 6.37
N LEU A 594 -22.55 4.15 6.55
CA LEU A 594 -22.82 2.99 7.42
C LEU A 594 -22.83 3.36 8.90
N ILE A 595 -23.82 2.85 9.64
CA ILE A 595 -23.91 2.95 11.11
C ILE A 595 -23.52 1.62 11.75
N ASP A 596 -24.17 0.53 11.34
CA ASP A 596 -23.99 -0.80 11.92
C ASP A 596 -24.38 -1.90 10.92
N VAL A 597 -23.98 -3.14 11.20
CA VAL A 597 -24.33 -4.31 10.41
C VAL A 597 -24.72 -5.45 11.35
N GLU A 598 -25.98 -5.90 11.27
CA GLU A 598 -26.48 -7.02 12.06
C GLU A 598 -26.45 -8.30 11.23
N ASP A 599 -25.83 -9.35 11.77
CA ASP A 599 -25.85 -10.71 11.21
C ASP A 599 -26.88 -11.59 11.91
N PRO A 600 -27.96 -11.98 11.20
CA PRO A 600 -28.98 -12.87 11.77
C PRO A 600 -28.46 -14.26 12.11
N SER A 601 -27.34 -14.70 11.52
CA SER A 601 -26.74 -16.01 11.79
C SER A 601 -25.91 -16.03 13.07
N GLY A 602 -25.40 -14.87 13.52
CA GLY A 602 -24.62 -14.70 14.75
C GLY A 602 -23.32 -15.50 14.76
N ILE A 603 -22.83 -15.87 13.58
CA ILE A 603 -21.73 -16.81 13.35
C ILE A 603 -20.44 -16.07 12.97
N MET A 604 -20.54 -14.81 12.55
CA MET A 604 -19.43 -14.08 11.94
C MET A 604 -19.00 -12.87 12.76
N GLU A 605 -17.69 -12.58 12.72
CA GLU A 605 -17.12 -11.34 13.26
C GLU A 605 -17.06 -10.28 12.17
N PHE A 606 -17.58 -9.07 12.46
CA PHE A 606 -17.64 -7.95 11.53
C PHE A 606 -16.58 -6.90 11.86
N ASN A 607 -15.92 -6.38 10.82
CA ASN A 607 -15.21 -5.11 10.90
C ASN A 607 -15.81 -4.15 9.86
N ILE A 608 -16.13 -2.93 10.29
CA ILE A 608 -16.64 -1.83 9.46
C ILE A 608 -15.54 -0.75 9.43
N ALA A 609 -14.58 -0.89 8.53
CA ALA A 609 -13.52 0.10 8.30
C ALA A 609 -13.66 0.67 6.89
N ASP A 610 -13.69 1.99 6.73
CA ASP A 610 -13.80 2.67 5.42
C ASP A 610 -14.92 2.12 4.51
N GLU A 611 -16.11 1.88 5.05
CA GLU A 611 -17.26 1.28 4.33
C GLU A 611 -17.03 -0.15 3.78
N MET A 612 -15.95 -0.82 4.19
CA MET A 612 -15.73 -2.24 3.94
C MET A 612 -16.37 -3.08 5.02
N ILE A 613 -17.14 -4.09 4.61
CA ILE A 613 -17.64 -5.14 5.47
C ILE A 613 -16.84 -6.39 5.15
N PHE A 614 -16.23 -6.98 6.18
CA PHE A 614 -15.63 -8.31 6.11
C PHE A 614 -16.16 -9.18 7.23
N ALA A 615 -16.38 -10.44 6.91
CA ALA A 615 -16.85 -11.48 7.80
C ALA A 615 -16.01 -12.73 7.62
N PHE A 616 -15.55 -13.31 8.74
CA PHE A 616 -14.86 -14.59 8.76
C PHE A 616 -15.35 -15.43 9.94
N ALA A 617 -15.51 -16.73 9.71
CA ALA A 617 -15.96 -17.66 10.73
C ALA A 617 -15.01 -18.87 10.83
N PRO A 618 -14.00 -18.82 11.72
CA PRO A 618 -13.03 -19.91 11.88
C PRO A 618 -13.67 -21.21 12.43
N ASP A 619 -14.72 -21.08 13.25
CA ASP A 619 -15.30 -22.19 14.01
C ASP A 619 -16.67 -22.67 13.49
N SER A 620 -17.28 -21.95 12.54
CA SER A 620 -18.63 -22.26 12.05
C SER A 620 -18.90 -21.62 10.69
N ALA A 621 -18.86 -22.40 9.61
CA ALA A 621 -19.18 -21.90 8.28
C ALA A 621 -20.68 -21.60 8.09
N LEU A 622 -20.99 -20.63 7.23
CA LEU A 622 -22.37 -20.40 6.78
C LEU A 622 -22.76 -21.52 5.82
N SER A 623 -23.88 -22.20 6.09
CA SER A 623 -24.35 -23.33 5.29
C SER A 623 -24.85 -22.90 3.91
N SER A 624 -24.77 -23.82 2.93
CA SER A 624 -25.35 -23.60 1.60
C SER A 624 -26.88 -23.46 1.62
N GLY A 625 -27.41 -22.81 0.59
CA GLY A 625 -28.83 -22.49 0.40
C GLY A 625 -29.12 -20.99 0.48
N GLU A 626 -30.41 -20.67 0.63
CA GLU A 626 -30.95 -19.30 0.66
C GLU A 626 -31.08 -18.73 2.09
N GLY A 627 -30.77 -17.44 2.26
CA GLY A 627 -30.91 -16.76 3.54
C GLY A 627 -30.77 -15.25 3.50
N ILE A 628 -30.87 -14.62 4.67
CA ILE A 628 -30.44 -13.23 4.87
C ILE A 628 -28.98 -13.28 5.27
N LEU A 629 -28.13 -12.59 4.52
CA LEU A 629 -26.71 -12.46 4.84
C LEU A 629 -26.54 -11.45 5.96
N LEU A 630 -27.04 -10.22 5.76
CA LEU A 630 -26.86 -9.10 6.68
C LEU A 630 -28.05 -8.14 6.64
N ASN A 631 -28.30 -7.46 7.76
CA ASN A 631 -29.06 -6.21 7.80
C ASN A 631 -28.08 -5.05 7.93
N ILE A 632 -28.04 -4.19 6.92
CA ILE A 632 -27.15 -3.04 6.86
C ILE A 632 -27.94 -1.82 7.38
N GLU A 633 -27.45 -1.21 8.45
CA GLU A 633 -27.99 0.02 9.05
C GLU A 633 -27.13 1.22 8.64
N PHE A 634 -27.79 2.31 8.26
CA PHE A 634 -27.13 3.48 7.66
C PHE A 634 -27.85 4.79 8.00
N GLU A 635 -27.13 5.90 7.90
CA GLU A 635 -27.67 7.23 8.16
C GLU A 635 -28.78 7.58 7.14
N PRO A 636 -29.96 8.02 7.60
CA PRO A 636 -31.05 8.42 6.74
C PRO A 636 -30.65 9.50 5.73
N ILE A 637 -30.96 9.30 4.44
CA ILE A 637 -30.55 10.22 3.37
C ILE A 637 -31.71 11.13 2.97
N ASN A 638 -31.54 12.44 3.19
CA ASN A 638 -32.47 13.44 2.68
C ASN A 638 -32.36 13.53 1.14
N GLY A 639 -33.47 13.27 0.43
CA GLY A 639 -33.51 13.20 -1.02
C GLY A 639 -33.29 11.80 -1.61
N GLY A 640 -32.94 10.81 -0.78
CA GLY A 640 -32.71 9.42 -1.19
C GLY A 640 -31.40 9.21 -1.93
N GLY A 641 -31.11 7.97 -2.30
CA GLY A 641 -29.83 7.60 -2.91
C GLY A 641 -29.86 6.26 -3.64
N GLU A 642 -28.70 5.78 -4.02
CA GLU A 642 -28.50 4.41 -4.50
C GLU A 642 -27.41 3.74 -3.68
N ILE A 643 -27.70 2.54 -3.17
CA ILE A 643 -26.70 1.66 -2.54
C ILE A 643 -26.18 0.68 -3.59
N SER A 644 -24.87 0.46 -3.58
CA SER A 644 -24.21 -0.54 -4.43
C SER A 644 -23.11 -1.25 -3.67
N LEU A 645 -22.79 -2.48 -4.07
CA LEU A 645 -21.65 -3.22 -3.56
C LEU A 645 -20.55 -3.27 -4.60
N SER A 646 -19.30 -3.20 -4.15
CA SER A 646 -18.10 -3.41 -4.96
C SER A 646 -17.07 -4.23 -4.19
N GLU A 647 -15.97 -4.63 -4.83
CA GLU A 647 -14.90 -5.44 -4.19
C GLU A 647 -15.43 -6.71 -3.50
N ILE A 648 -16.45 -7.33 -4.10
CA ILE A 648 -17.18 -8.47 -3.55
C ILE A 648 -16.33 -9.72 -3.72
N VAL A 649 -16.04 -10.42 -2.63
CA VAL A 649 -15.34 -11.71 -2.61
C VAL A 649 -16.02 -12.63 -1.60
N PHE A 650 -16.27 -13.87 -2.00
CA PHE A 650 -16.82 -14.93 -1.13
C PHE A 650 -15.95 -16.16 -1.28
N ASN A 651 -15.53 -16.76 -0.16
CA ASN A 651 -14.67 -17.93 -0.17
C ASN A 651 -15.38 -19.17 0.39
N ASN A 652 -15.20 -20.31 -0.27
CA ASN A 652 -15.60 -21.60 0.27
C ASN A 652 -14.63 -22.06 1.38
N LEU A 653 -14.91 -23.22 1.98
CA LEU A 653 -14.12 -23.79 3.09
C LEU A 653 -12.64 -24.04 2.75
N ASN A 654 -12.30 -24.13 1.46
CA ASN A 654 -10.94 -24.35 0.97
C ASN A 654 -10.29 -23.04 0.47
N LEU A 655 -10.85 -21.88 0.83
CA LEU A 655 -10.37 -20.55 0.44
C LEU A 655 -10.43 -20.25 -1.06
N ASN A 656 -11.19 -21.03 -1.84
CA ASN A 656 -11.42 -20.70 -3.24
C ASN A 656 -12.55 -19.69 -3.38
N GLU A 657 -12.35 -18.70 -4.26
CA GLU A 657 -13.33 -17.67 -4.56
C GLU A 657 -14.52 -18.24 -5.35
N LEU A 658 -15.72 -17.89 -4.93
CA LEU A 658 -16.97 -18.27 -5.59
C LEU A 658 -17.27 -17.38 -6.79
N SER A 659 -17.98 -17.93 -7.77
CA SER A 659 -18.57 -17.11 -8.83
C SER A 659 -19.72 -16.27 -8.28
N ILE A 660 -19.61 -14.94 -8.35
CA ILE A 660 -20.57 -14.01 -7.76
C ILE A 660 -21.51 -13.44 -8.84
N SER A 661 -22.80 -13.38 -8.53
CA SER A 661 -23.81 -12.70 -9.33
C SER A 661 -24.63 -11.74 -8.47
N GLY A 662 -24.74 -10.49 -8.92
CA GLY A 662 -25.37 -9.42 -8.15
C GLY A 662 -24.54 -8.95 -6.93
N PRO A 663 -25.11 -8.12 -6.06
CA PRO A 663 -26.39 -7.44 -6.25
C PRO A 663 -26.22 -6.24 -7.20
N ALA A 664 -27.21 -5.99 -8.05
CA ALA A 664 -27.28 -4.71 -8.75
C ALA A 664 -27.53 -3.57 -7.75
N SER A 665 -27.14 -2.34 -8.08
CA SER A 665 -27.47 -1.19 -7.24
C SER A 665 -28.99 -1.08 -7.04
N THR A 666 -29.41 -0.63 -5.87
CA THR A 666 -30.83 -0.42 -5.55
C THR A 666 -31.06 0.95 -4.94
N VAL A 667 -32.29 1.43 -5.05
CA VAL A 667 -32.67 2.77 -4.59
C VAL A 667 -32.96 2.73 -3.10
N VAL A 668 -32.32 3.63 -2.38
CA VAL A 668 -32.67 3.97 -1.00
C VAL A 668 -33.71 5.09 -1.04
N PRO A 669 -34.92 4.88 -0.49
CA PRO A 669 -35.95 5.92 -0.49
C PRO A 669 -35.48 7.15 0.30
N PRO A 670 -35.94 8.37 -0.07
CA PRO A 670 -35.73 9.54 0.77
C PRO A 670 -36.40 9.31 2.12
N CYS A 671 -35.70 9.70 3.18
CA CYS A 671 -36.31 9.81 4.49
C CYS A 671 -37.44 10.86 4.50
N LEU A 672 -38.35 10.77 5.46
CA LEU A 672 -39.31 11.84 5.68
C LEU A 672 -38.60 13.08 6.24
N ASN A 673 -38.72 14.22 5.56
CA ASN A 673 -38.42 15.54 6.09
C ASN A 673 -39.73 16.36 6.05
N ALA A 674 -40.34 16.60 7.22
CA ALA A 674 -41.65 17.23 7.32
C ALA A 674 -41.60 18.77 7.28
N ASP A 675 -40.53 19.37 7.78
CA ASP A 675 -40.36 20.84 7.89
C ASP A 675 -39.49 21.44 6.77
N ASN A 676 -38.75 20.61 6.03
CA ASN A 676 -37.81 20.90 4.95
C ASN A 676 -36.56 21.67 5.38
N ASP A 677 -36.07 21.41 6.58
CA ASP A 677 -34.85 22.01 7.15
C ASP A 677 -33.53 21.44 6.54
N GLY A 678 -33.59 20.27 5.93
CA GLY A 678 -32.41 19.53 5.43
C GLY A 678 -32.13 18.22 6.16
N GLN A 679 -32.77 17.93 7.30
CA GLN A 679 -32.57 16.74 8.11
C GLN A 679 -33.71 15.73 7.96
N CYS A 680 -33.47 14.48 8.31
CA CYS A 680 -34.51 13.46 8.31
C CYS A 680 -35.24 13.50 9.65
N ASN A 681 -36.57 13.41 9.69
CA ASN A 681 -37.37 13.46 10.92
C ASN A 681 -36.93 12.52 12.05
N VAL A 682 -36.26 11.42 11.72
CA VAL A 682 -35.75 10.44 12.67
C VAL A 682 -34.40 10.83 13.30
N ALA A 683 -33.64 11.68 12.61
CA ALA A 683 -32.36 12.25 13.03
C ALA A 683 -32.50 13.72 13.47
N ASP A 684 -33.66 14.32 13.22
CA ASP A 684 -34.00 15.70 13.57
C ASP A 684 -34.55 15.77 15.00
N GLU A 685 -33.98 16.69 15.80
CA GLU A 685 -34.42 16.98 17.17
C GLU A 685 -35.80 17.68 17.19
N TRP A 686 -36.13 18.43 16.13
CA TRP A 686 -37.34 19.23 15.99
C TRP A 686 -38.10 18.94 14.68
N PRO A 687 -38.60 17.70 14.48
CA PRO A 687 -39.11 17.19 13.20
C PRO A 687 -40.42 17.81 12.70
N ASP A 688 -40.88 18.89 13.32
CA ASP A 688 -42.02 19.70 12.90
C ASP A 688 -41.67 21.17 12.65
N CYS A 689 -40.37 21.52 12.70
CA CYS A 689 -39.89 22.89 12.67
C CYS A 689 -38.60 23.05 11.87
N THR A 690 -38.56 24.08 11.02
CA THR A 690 -37.29 24.52 10.45
C THR A 690 -36.45 25.14 11.56
N ASP A 691 -35.22 24.66 11.75
CA ASP A 691 -34.27 25.22 12.72
C ASP A 691 -32.85 25.39 12.13
N ASP A 692 -31.97 25.98 12.94
CA ASP A 692 -30.53 26.14 12.66
C ASP A 692 -29.63 25.47 13.72
N GLY A 693 -30.16 24.44 14.39
CA GLY A 693 -29.56 23.77 15.54
C GLY A 693 -29.91 24.41 16.90
N SER A 694 -30.92 25.29 16.93
CA SER A 694 -31.44 25.93 18.15
C SER A 694 -32.94 25.69 18.31
N ASN A 695 -33.46 25.69 19.55
CA ASN A 695 -34.87 25.43 19.82
C ASN A 695 -35.78 26.39 19.00
N PRO A 696 -36.53 25.89 18.00
CA PRO A 696 -37.29 26.72 17.07
C PRO A 696 -38.66 27.14 17.60
N TYR A 697 -39.02 26.73 18.82
CA TYR A 697 -40.24 27.13 19.47
C TYR A 697 -40.08 28.49 20.15
N ASP A 698 -41.04 29.37 19.90
CA ASP A 698 -41.16 30.60 20.65
C ASP A 698 -41.60 30.33 22.11
N GLU A 699 -41.64 31.35 22.96
CA GLU A 699 -42.07 31.20 24.36
C GLU A 699 -43.53 30.75 24.50
N CYS A 700 -44.31 30.84 23.43
CA CYS A 700 -45.68 30.32 23.34
C CYS A 700 -45.74 28.84 22.97
N GLY A 701 -44.60 28.19 22.72
CA GLY A 701 -44.55 26.82 22.23
C GLY A 701 -45.05 26.69 20.79
N VAL A 702 -45.01 27.77 20.00
CA VAL A 702 -45.34 27.76 18.59
C VAL A 702 -44.06 27.70 17.77
N CYS A 703 -44.00 26.68 16.93
CA CYS A 703 -42.93 26.47 15.97
C CYS A 703 -42.73 27.70 15.06
N ASN A 704 -41.50 28.23 15.00
CA ASN A 704 -41.16 29.43 14.24
C ASN A 704 -42.10 30.62 14.53
N GLY A 705 -42.62 30.69 15.75
CA GLY A 705 -43.53 31.74 16.19
C GLY A 705 -42.81 33.05 16.50
N ASP A 706 -43.57 34.15 16.46
CA ASP A 706 -43.09 35.49 16.80
C ASP A 706 -43.58 35.94 18.18
N ASN A 707 -43.90 34.99 19.06
CA ASN A 707 -44.36 35.22 20.43
C ASN A 707 -45.75 35.88 20.54
N SER A 708 -46.43 36.18 19.43
CA SER A 708 -47.69 36.93 19.42
C SER A 708 -48.92 36.11 19.84
N SER A 709 -48.90 34.79 19.69
CA SER A 709 -50.08 33.93 19.87
C SER A 709 -50.49 33.73 21.34
N CYS A 710 -49.55 33.89 22.27
CA CYS A 710 -49.79 33.83 23.72
C CYS A 710 -49.38 35.13 24.42
N SER A 711 -49.07 36.17 23.65
CA SER A 711 -48.78 37.48 24.21
C SER A 711 -49.99 38.03 24.94
N ASP A 712 -49.74 38.57 26.12
CA ASP A 712 -50.68 39.41 26.83
C ASP A 712 -50.90 40.73 26.08
N CYS A 713 -51.80 41.59 26.54
CA CYS A 713 -52.08 42.85 25.84
C CYS A 713 -50.89 43.83 25.81
N ALA A 714 -49.81 43.57 26.57
CA ALA A 714 -48.60 44.38 26.61
C ALA A 714 -47.52 43.82 25.67
N GLY A 715 -47.83 42.74 24.93
CA GLY A 715 -46.90 42.06 24.04
C GLY A 715 -45.91 41.16 24.77
N VAL A 716 -46.21 40.77 26.02
CA VAL A 716 -45.36 39.87 26.80
C VAL A 716 -45.92 38.44 26.68
N PRO A 717 -45.15 37.48 26.13
CA PRO A 717 -45.56 36.09 26.00
C PRO A 717 -45.88 35.45 27.35
N ASN A 718 -47.00 34.75 27.45
CA ASN A 718 -47.52 34.16 28.69
C ASN A 718 -47.64 35.17 29.84
N GLY A 719 -47.79 36.47 29.54
CA GLY A 719 -47.98 37.52 30.53
C GLY A 719 -49.39 37.52 31.11
N ASP A 720 -49.54 38.14 32.28
CA ASP A 720 -50.80 38.18 33.03
C ASP A 720 -51.59 39.48 32.78
N SER A 721 -51.13 40.36 31.88
CA SER A 721 -51.81 41.61 31.55
C SER A 721 -53.05 41.37 30.69
N TRP A 722 -54.14 42.07 30.97
CA TRP A 722 -55.40 41.86 30.27
C TRP A 722 -55.94 43.16 29.68
N GLU A 723 -56.69 43.03 28.59
CA GLU A 723 -57.23 44.16 27.86
C GLU A 723 -58.47 44.71 28.58
N SER A 724 -58.36 45.93 29.12
CA SER A 724 -59.49 46.66 29.70
C SER A 724 -60.01 47.72 28.74
N ASP A 725 -61.13 48.36 29.09
CA ASP A 725 -61.69 49.48 28.33
C ASP A 725 -60.79 50.74 28.35
N CYS A 726 -59.73 50.72 29.18
CA CYS A 726 -58.66 51.72 29.29
C CYS A 726 -57.36 51.36 28.57
N GLY A 727 -57.33 50.21 27.87
CA GLY A 727 -56.12 49.66 27.25
C GLY A 727 -55.53 48.51 28.06
N CYS A 728 -54.26 48.20 27.82
CA CYS A 728 -53.62 47.08 28.49
C CYS A 728 -53.22 47.41 29.94
N VAL A 729 -53.66 46.58 30.89
CA VAL A 729 -53.37 46.76 32.31
C VAL A 729 -52.86 45.47 32.96
N ALA A 730 -52.05 45.59 34.02
CA ALA A 730 -51.51 44.43 34.75
C ALA A 730 -52.62 43.63 35.48
N GLU A 731 -52.38 42.35 35.76
CA GLU A 731 -53.33 41.41 36.41
C GLU A 731 -53.98 41.95 37.69
N ASN A 732 -53.25 42.78 38.44
CA ASN A 732 -53.67 43.35 39.71
C ASN A 732 -54.34 44.73 39.59
N ASN A 733 -54.50 45.26 38.38
CA ASN A 733 -55.18 46.52 38.11
C ASN A 733 -56.66 46.24 37.78
N SER A 734 -57.58 47.04 38.33
CA SER A 734 -59.01 46.88 38.06
C SER A 734 -59.41 47.28 36.63
N GLY A 735 -58.56 48.03 35.93
CA GLY A 735 -58.79 48.48 34.56
C GLY A 735 -59.63 49.75 34.47
N ASP A 736 -59.94 50.39 35.60
CA ASP A 736 -60.87 51.54 35.73
C ASP A 736 -60.12 52.88 35.90
N ASP A 737 -58.78 52.89 35.85
CA ASP A 737 -57.96 54.06 36.18
C ASP A 737 -58.13 55.23 35.18
N CYS A 738 -58.63 54.96 33.97
CA CYS A 738 -58.97 55.97 32.97
C CYS A 738 -60.46 56.33 32.95
N ASP A 739 -61.27 55.72 33.82
CA ASP A 739 -62.70 55.98 33.87
C ASP A 739 -62.99 57.32 34.56
N ASP A 740 -64.00 58.04 34.07
CA ASP A 740 -64.51 59.21 34.77
C ASP A 740 -65.26 58.83 36.07
N CYS A 741 -65.72 59.82 36.83
CA CYS A 741 -66.50 59.56 38.06
C CYS A 741 -67.83 58.82 37.85
N ASN A 742 -68.29 58.66 36.59
CA ASN A 742 -69.49 57.92 36.23
C ASN A 742 -69.19 56.51 35.70
N GLY A 743 -67.91 56.12 35.59
CA GLY A 743 -67.48 54.83 35.05
C GLY A 743 -67.45 54.80 33.51
N GLU A 744 -67.28 55.95 32.84
CA GLU A 744 -67.11 56.02 31.38
C GLU A 744 -65.60 56.09 31.04
N PRO A 745 -65.06 55.13 30.26
CA PRO A 745 -63.64 55.08 29.91
C PRO A 745 -63.19 56.30 29.10
N ASN A 746 -62.07 56.92 29.50
CA ASN A 746 -61.50 58.13 28.89
C ASN A 746 -62.46 59.34 28.85
N GLY A 747 -63.38 59.45 29.81
CA GLY A 747 -64.25 60.61 29.98
C GLY A 747 -63.53 61.84 30.55
N ASP A 748 -64.05 63.04 30.24
CA ASP A 748 -63.52 64.34 30.71
C ASP A 748 -64.00 64.74 32.13
#